data_AF-A0A373GLW2-F1
#
_entry.id   AF-A0A373GLW2-F1
#
_cell.length_a   1.000
_cell.length_b   1.000
_cell.length_c   1.000
_cell.angle_alpha   90.00
_cell.angle_beta   90.00
_cell.angle_gamma   90.00
#
_symmetry.space_group_name_H-M   'P 1'
#
loop_
_entity.id
_entity.type
_entity.pdbx_description
1 polymer ?
#
loop_
_entity_poly.entity_id
_entity_poly.type
_entity_poly.pdbx_seq_one_letter_code
_entity_poly.pdbx_strand_id
1 'polypeptide(L)'
;MRMKLCMTVLLAWLVFCGSTVAAVVPRIEVNPDGKGLKLLVFERSDHHRNYVDRGKILGDLYFNYLVDNKTYSVKLSDLQSEILENTAGKIQIFWQLPAGVRLYQTFTVSGEEIEWDIEFFNRSHHTVNILDMCLTVPIGAIDESVQACQNLNRHFSLNGNSSFLYWIPYTGQGDILLMSMKKGTAMEYATWDGKYYLHATNVVDRASDTWRIPSTSKTVAPYQRYLTGFNFTVAKDHTDLRGKLYDKGNVLVKVAPGMVVTPEMEVYCALQTQLPVEQLTVECPEQIKVANIGKTKDNKYIYKFRFSRLGENLITVNYGNGQMCYLDFFVTEPLETLIKKRARFIVDKQQHRDSTKWYNGLYSLWDMKKAELLSPDYLGELREEFMVGGSDDPSNSKPIYVSEKNVIYPDKDEIASLEYYQKNFVWGKLQRTDKEFPYPYGIYGSENWYQNRSGKYGGYEDGGSGKGRMWRTFDYTTHFAIYYNLYRIAKDHPDMVTYLDANGYLERAYRTAMAYFEVPYNILMGKQWAFHGWTDWAYKQGNFHERYLLYIISALENTGRKEAAARLRREWEKKVTYMIYEDPWPFGSEMFVDRTAFESSYYIAEYAKLNPMQPEEQFWYDKNKKKWYSYTSFDTVSIERFMQNQLDGNLALRGIFEPGYANLGTAWSGQYVNLDYMTQMGGVALLDYAYKFSSEPEKYINYGYNSLLASWALMNTGTQQTDFGYWYKGKENDGAVGWAFSPYQNSRTYMSYIKTGRAPWRYDGEIDHGLTGGIHGAGVYLVDDHDFGLIAYGGNVAVDKEGTISMVPYDGVRRQIRFLTPVQFSVELEQDGFRKDYPVTLKKTNELAFVIENRSGKPHHTRMTLEGKLPEGKYTVIAGQKEVEDFEIMNQAHPFCRLEIPVMDKYTQVIIKKK
;
A
#
# COMPACT_ATOMS: atom_id res chain seq x y z
N MET A 1 60.37 22.44 -4.83
CA MET A 1 59.18 23.02 -5.51
C MET A 1 57.93 22.13 -5.47
N ARG A 2 58.03 20.79 -5.37
CA ARG A 2 56.86 19.88 -5.35
C ARG A 2 56.08 19.77 -4.03
N MET A 3 56.67 20.15 -2.89
CA MET A 3 55.99 20.00 -1.57
C MET A 3 55.06 21.17 -1.22
N LYS A 4 55.28 22.36 -1.80
CA LYS A 4 54.39 23.52 -1.60
C LYS A 4 53.11 23.45 -2.43
N LEU A 5 53.12 22.77 -3.59
CA LEU A 5 51.96 22.62 -4.47
C LEU A 5 50.93 21.62 -3.91
N CYS A 6 51.38 20.56 -3.21
CA CYS A 6 50.47 19.61 -2.55
C CYS A 6 49.73 20.21 -1.36
N MET A 7 50.34 21.13 -0.61
CA MET A 7 49.68 21.77 0.53
C MET A 7 48.62 22.81 0.10
N THR A 8 48.84 23.55 -0.98
CA THR A 8 47.81 24.46 -1.52
C THR A 8 46.65 23.72 -2.17
N VAL A 9 46.89 22.56 -2.79
CA VAL A 9 45.80 21.72 -3.34
C VAL A 9 45.01 21.03 -2.23
N LEU A 10 45.63 20.58 -1.14
CA LEU A 10 44.91 20.03 0.01
C LEU A 10 44.10 21.08 0.78
N LEU A 11 44.62 22.31 0.94
CA LEU A 11 43.83 23.40 1.54
C LEU A 11 42.70 23.87 0.62
N ALA A 12 42.88 23.89 -0.70
CA ALA A 12 41.81 24.21 -1.64
C ALA A 12 40.72 23.13 -1.68
N TRP A 13 41.07 21.85 -1.49
CA TRP A 13 40.09 20.75 -1.38
C TRP A 13 39.32 20.77 -0.05
N LEU A 14 39.96 21.14 1.06
CA LEU A 14 39.30 21.34 2.35
C LEU A 14 38.36 22.56 2.37
N VAL A 15 38.61 23.57 1.53
CA VAL A 15 37.74 24.76 1.39
C VAL A 15 36.60 24.54 0.39
N PHE A 16 36.71 23.59 -0.55
CA PHE A 16 35.64 23.26 -1.51
C PHE A 16 34.76 22.05 -1.15
N CYS A 17 35.13 21.25 -0.15
CA CYS A 17 34.29 20.16 0.41
C CYS A 17 33.60 20.52 1.74
N GLY A 18 33.68 21.77 2.17
CA GLY A 18 32.94 22.28 3.31
C GLY A 18 31.66 22.97 2.88
N SER A 19 30.67 22.26 2.37
CA SER A 19 29.29 22.70 2.60
C SER A 19 29.08 22.56 4.10
N THR A 20 29.33 23.64 4.85
CA THR A 20 28.83 23.76 6.21
C THR A 20 27.33 23.60 6.11
N VAL A 21 26.83 22.40 6.41
CA VAL A 21 25.40 22.18 6.61
C VAL A 21 25.01 23.17 7.68
N ALA A 22 24.25 24.20 7.30
CA ALA A 22 23.79 25.18 8.26
C ALA A 22 23.07 24.42 9.37
N ALA A 23 23.45 24.65 10.62
CA ALA A 23 22.79 24.05 11.77
C ALA A 23 21.29 24.38 11.67
N VAL A 24 20.43 23.39 11.93
CA VAL A 24 18.99 23.63 11.90
C VAL A 24 18.66 24.55 13.07
N VAL A 25 18.09 25.72 12.81
CA VAL A 25 17.70 26.67 13.86
C VAL A 25 16.19 26.64 14.04
N PRO A 26 15.67 26.05 15.13
CA PRO A 26 14.25 26.09 15.42
C PRO A 26 13.80 27.49 15.82
N ARG A 27 12.59 27.87 15.41
CA ARG A 27 11.93 29.12 15.82
C ARG A 27 10.49 28.85 16.22
N ILE A 28 10.08 29.48 17.31
CA ILE A 28 8.74 29.40 17.87
C ILE A 28 8.18 30.80 18.12
N GLU A 29 6.87 30.97 17.91
CA GLU A 29 6.17 32.19 18.31
C GLU A 29 4.82 31.86 18.93
N VAL A 30 4.52 32.53 20.05
CA VAL A 30 3.21 32.47 20.69
C VAL A 30 2.16 33.23 19.87
N ASN A 31 0.93 32.73 19.87
CA ASN A 31 -0.22 33.44 19.32
C ASN A 31 -0.48 34.74 20.12
N PRO A 32 -0.98 35.84 19.52
CA PRO A 32 -1.25 37.09 20.25
C PRO A 32 -2.18 36.93 21.46
N ASP A 33 -3.10 35.97 21.43
CA ASP A 33 -4.01 35.70 22.55
C ASP A 33 -3.33 34.91 23.70
N GLY A 34 -2.07 34.53 23.55
CA GLY A 34 -1.28 33.83 24.56
C GLY A 34 -1.68 32.38 24.82
N LYS A 35 -2.47 31.75 23.93
CA LYS A 35 -3.07 30.43 24.16
C LYS A 35 -2.29 29.22 23.62
N GLY A 36 -1.17 29.45 22.95
CA GLY A 36 -0.36 28.39 22.31
C GLY A 36 0.57 28.96 21.24
N LEU A 37 1.30 28.10 20.54
CA LEU A 37 2.17 28.50 19.44
C LEU A 37 1.38 28.68 18.14
N LYS A 38 1.57 29.82 17.47
CA LYS A 38 1.10 30.04 16.08
C LYS A 38 2.18 29.70 15.04
N LEU A 39 3.43 29.59 15.48
CA LEU A 39 4.59 29.37 14.62
C LEU A 39 5.48 28.27 15.20
N LEU A 40 5.79 27.29 14.36
CA LEU A 40 6.81 26.27 14.57
C LEU A 40 7.56 26.11 13.23
N VAL A 41 8.79 26.60 13.17
CA VAL A 41 9.63 26.58 11.96
C VAL A 41 10.98 25.98 12.32
N PHE A 42 11.57 25.23 11.39
CA PHE A 42 12.94 24.76 11.46
C PHE A 42 13.67 25.33 10.25
N GLU A 43 14.57 26.30 10.46
CA GLU A 43 15.21 27.03 9.36
C GLU A 43 16.37 26.21 8.77
N ARG A 44 16.25 25.88 7.46
CA ARG A 44 17.32 25.48 6.55
C ARG A 44 17.43 26.49 5.39
N SER A 45 18.48 26.39 4.57
CA SER A 45 18.82 27.32 3.49
C SER A 45 17.74 27.56 2.43
N ASP A 46 16.68 26.76 2.39
CA ASP A 46 15.83 26.63 1.20
C ASP A 46 14.32 26.48 1.47
N HIS A 47 13.85 26.20 2.71
CA HIS A 47 12.40 26.05 2.96
C HIS A 47 11.97 26.53 4.36
N HIS A 48 11.40 27.75 4.44
CA HIS A 48 10.82 28.29 5.68
C HIS A 48 9.33 27.94 5.78
N ARG A 49 9.02 26.66 6.05
CA ARG A 49 7.62 26.22 6.28
C ARG A 49 7.25 26.44 7.76
N ASN A 50 6.12 27.09 8.01
CA ASN A 50 5.45 27.01 9.30
C ASN A 50 4.66 25.70 9.36
N TYR A 51 4.97 24.83 10.31
CA TYR A 51 4.30 23.56 10.47
C TYR A 51 2.93 23.68 11.16
N VAL A 52 2.69 24.74 11.92
CA VAL A 52 1.36 24.98 12.50
C VAL A 52 0.39 25.42 11.41
N ASP A 53 -0.73 24.72 11.28
CA ASP A 53 -1.74 24.99 10.28
C ASP A 53 -2.23 26.44 10.35
N ARG A 54 -2.54 27.03 9.18
CA ARG A 54 -2.95 28.43 9.08
C ARG A 54 -4.17 28.73 9.97
N GLY A 55 -4.03 29.71 10.86
CA GLY A 55 -5.10 30.14 11.76
C GLY A 55 -5.37 29.16 12.91
N LYS A 56 -4.50 28.17 13.14
CA LYS A 56 -4.55 27.26 14.28
C LYS A 56 -3.43 27.57 15.28
N ILE A 57 -3.52 26.93 16.44
CA ILE A 57 -2.50 27.01 17.50
C ILE A 57 -2.12 25.62 17.98
N LEU A 58 -0.82 25.39 18.17
CA LEU A 58 -0.30 24.21 18.86
C LEU A 58 -0.29 24.48 20.37
N GLY A 59 -0.83 23.55 21.17
CA GLY A 59 -0.90 23.67 22.63
C GLY A 59 -2.31 23.73 23.21
N ASP A 60 -3.38 23.64 22.40
CA ASP A 60 -4.73 23.48 22.96
C ASP A 60 -4.90 22.07 23.56
N LEU A 61 -5.30 22.02 24.83
CA LEU A 61 -5.48 20.79 25.60
C LEU A 61 -6.90 20.71 26.15
N TYR A 62 -7.38 19.48 26.28
CA TYR A 62 -8.64 19.15 26.91
C TYR A 62 -8.41 18.19 28.08
N PHE A 63 -9.09 18.45 29.19
CA PHE A 63 -9.02 17.64 30.40
C PHE A 63 -10.41 17.29 30.90
N ASN A 64 -10.58 16.04 31.32
CA ASN A 64 -11.61 15.65 32.28
C ASN A 64 -10.92 15.17 33.54
N TYR A 65 -11.19 15.79 34.68
CA TYR A 65 -10.60 15.37 35.95
C TYR A 65 -11.59 15.44 37.11
N LEU A 66 -11.37 14.58 38.10
CA LEU A 66 -12.16 14.46 39.32
C LEU A 66 -11.41 15.09 40.49
N VAL A 67 -12.07 15.97 41.23
CA VAL A 67 -11.59 16.50 42.53
C VAL A 67 -12.75 16.46 43.50
N ASP A 68 -12.56 15.84 44.66
CA ASP A 68 -13.58 15.73 45.71
C ASP A 68 -14.96 15.27 45.18
N ASN A 69 -14.96 14.16 44.43
CA ASN A 69 -16.14 13.57 43.76
C ASN A 69 -16.86 14.48 42.74
N LYS A 70 -16.29 15.63 42.37
CA LYS A 70 -16.81 16.52 41.33
C LYS A 70 -15.95 16.45 40.08
N THR A 71 -16.60 16.23 38.94
CA THR A 71 -15.94 16.19 37.63
C THR A 71 -15.85 17.59 37.03
N TYR A 72 -14.69 17.91 36.47
CA TYR A 72 -14.41 19.15 35.75
C TYR A 72 -13.97 18.81 34.33
N SER A 73 -14.69 19.36 33.34
CA SER A 73 -14.32 19.32 31.93
C SER A 73 -13.76 20.68 31.53
N VAL A 74 -12.53 20.71 31.03
CA VAL A 74 -11.83 21.95 30.71
C VAL A 74 -11.20 21.86 29.34
N LYS A 75 -11.43 22.88 28.53
CA LYS A 75 -10.70 23.14 27.29
C LYS A 75 -9.90 24.42 27.46
N LEU A 76 -8.59 24.39 27.17
CA LEU A 76 -7.72 25.55 27.43
C LEU A 76 -8.09 26.77 26.59
N SER A 77 -8.56 26.56 25.37
CA SER A 77 -9.04 27.65 24.51
C SER A 77 -10.20 28.45 25.11
N ASP A 78 -10.96 27.90 26.07
CA ASP A 78 -12.06 28.58 26.75
C ASP A 78 -11.62 29.37 27.99
N LEU A 79 -10.37 29.20 28.43
CA LEU A 79 -9.81 29.86 29.60
C LEU A 79 -8.90 31.04 29.22
N GLN A 80 -8.69 31.92 30.21
CA GLN A 80 -7.68 32.96 30.13
C GLN A 80 -6.30 32.37 30.47
N SER A 81 -5.30 32.74 29.68
CA SER A 81 -3.90 32.36 29.83
C SER A 81 -3.05 33.55 30.27
N GLU A 82 -1.95 33.27 30.96
CA GLU A 82 -0.91 34.25 31.28
C GLU A 82 0.41 33.81 30.65
N ILE A 83 1.05 34.69 29.89
CA ILE A 83 2.40 34.44 29.35
C ILE A 83 3.39 34.82 30.44
N LEU A 84 4.06 33.82 31.01
CA LEU A 84 5.08 34.02 32.05
C LEU A 84 6.46 34.33 31.46
N GLU A 85 6.75 33.77 30.29
CA GLU A 85 8.01 33.99 29.57
C GLU A 85 7.75 33.92 28.06
N ASN A 86 8.37 34.84 27.31
CA ASN A 86 8.29 34.88 25.85
C ASN A 86 9.61 35.41 25.28
N THR A 87 10.55 34.50 25.09
CA THR A 87 11.85 34.76 24.45
C THR A 87 11.97 33.91 23.19
N ALA A 88 12.95 34.22 22.34
CA ALA A 88 13.22 33.41 21.15
C ALA A 88 13.54 31.94 21.46
N GLY A 89 14.13 31.66 22.63
CA GLY A 89 14.52 30.31 23.04
C GLY A 89 13.53 29.62 23.97
N LYS A 90 12.54 30.33 24.52
CA LYS A 90 11.62 29.78 25.51
C LYS A 90 10.32 30.57 25.62
N ILE A 91 9.21 29.85 25.57
CA ILE A 91 7.86 30.38 25.81
C ILE A 91 7.22 29.58 26.93
N GLN A 92 6.78 30.24 28.00
CA GLN A 92 6.05 29.62 29.08
C GLN A 92 4.68 30.28 29.27
N ILE A 93 3.64 29.45 29.28
CA ILE A 93 2.24 29.87 29.37
C ILE A 93 1.60 29.17 30.56
N PHE A 94 0.81 29.91 31.32
CA PHE A 94 0.15 29.47 32.53
C PHE A 94 -1.38 29.54 32.40
N TRP A 95 -2.06 28.55 32.98
CA TRP A 95 -3.51 28.54 33.17
C TRP A 95 -3.86 28.18 34.62
N GLN A 96 -4.81 28.92 35.18
CA GLN A 96 -5.49 28.55 36.42
C GLN A 96 -6.71 27.70 36.08
N LEU A 97 -6.63 26.39 36.33
CA LEU A 97 -7.74 25.46 36.17
C LEU A 97 -8.65 25.52 37.42
N PRO A 98 -9.92 25.06 37.32
CA PRO A 98 -10.81 24.89 38.48
C PRO A 98 -10.21 24.03 39.61
N ALA A 99 -10.83 24.12 40.80
CA ALA A 99 -10.46 23.33 41.98
C ALA A 99 -9.00 23.45 42.43
N GLY A 100 -8.37 24.61 42.20
CA GLY A 100 -7.00 24.88 42.66
C GLY A 100 -5.89 24.22 41.83
N VAL A 101 -6.23 23.67 40.66
CA VAL A 101 -5.24 23.08 39.75
C VAL A 101 -4.55 24.17 38.93
N ARG A 102 -3.25 24.04 38.71
CA ARG A 102 -2.45 24.91 37.85
C ARG A 102 -1.89 24.11 36.67
N LEU A 103 -1.86 24.71 35.48
CA LEU A 103 -1.23 24.11 34.31
C LEU A 103 -0.18 25.05 33.74
N TYR A 104 0.98 24.50 33.41
CA TYR A 104 2.03 25.21 32.70
C TYR A 104 2.35 24.47 31.41
N GLN A 105 2.46 25.20 30.30
CA GLN A 105 3.07 24.72 29.08
C GLN A 105 4.34 25.48 28.82
N THR A 106 5.45 24.77 28.61
CA THR A 106 6.75 25.38 28.31
C THR A 106 7.26 24.82 27.00
N PHE A 107 7.49 25.71 26.02
CA PHE A 107 8.15 25.39 24.76
C PHE A 107 9.57 25.92 24.83
N THR A 108 10.57 25.04 24.65
CA THR A 108 11.99 25.40 24.77
C THR A 108 12.73 24.99 23.50
N VAL A 109 13.51 25.91 22.93
CA VAL A 109 14.48 25.62 21.89
C VAL A 109 15.71 25.01 22.54
N SER A 110 16.00 23.75 22.22
CA SER A 110 17.11 22.98 22.79
C SER A 110 17.98 22.44 21.66
N GLY A 111 18.99 23.22 21.26
CA GLY A 111 19.79 22.93 20.07
C GLY A 111 18.94 22.94 18.80
N GLU A 112 18.88 21.81 18.09
CA GLU A 112 18.10 21.62 16.85
C GLU A 112 16.68 21.09 17.11
N GLU A 113 16.23 21.09 18.37
CA GLU A 113 14.94 20.54 18.76
C GLU A 113 14.05 21.57 19.49
N ILE A 114 12.75 21.33 19.47
CA ILE A 114 11.79 22.00 20.35
C ILE A 114 11.25 21.00 21.37
N GLU A 115 11.42 21.31 22.64
CA GLU A 115 10.80 20.58 23.73
C GLU A 115 9.49 21.25 24.15
N TRP A 116 8.41 20.48 24.24
CA TRP A 116 7.12 20.94 24.77
C TRP A 116 6.80 20.19 26.07
N ASP A 117 6.96 20.88 27.20
CA ASP A 117 6.64 20.36 28.53
C ASP A 117 5.26 20.82 29.00
N ILE A 118 4.51 19.90 29.58
CA ILE A 118 3.21 20.13 30.19
C ILE A 118 3.30 19.72 31.67
N GLU A 119 3.18 20.70 32.56
CA GLU A 119 3.14 20.49 34.02
C GLU A 119 1.74 20.72 34.56
N PHE A 120 1.11 19.65 35.05
CA PHE A 120 -0.14 19.70 35.79
C PHE A 120 0.15 19.68 37.30
N PHE A 121 -0.09 20.79 37.99
CA PHE A 121 0.19 20.96 39.40
C PHE A 121 -1.10 21.01 40.23
N ASN A 122 -1.30 20.01 41.09
CA ASN A 122 -2.40 19.99 42.04
C ASN A 122 -2.07 20.85 43.26
N ARG A 123 -2.56 22.11 43.30
CA ARG A 123 -2.39 22.99 44.48
C ARG A 123 -3.49 22.85 45.52
N SER A 124 -4.42 21.91 45.33
CA SER A 124 -5.54 21.69 46.23
C SER A 124 -5.17 20.77 47.39
N HIS A 125 -6.06 20.69 48.39
CA HIS A 125 -5.94 19.76 49.51
C HIS A 125 -6.48 18.35 49.18
N HIS A 126 -7.08 18.16 48.01
CA HIS A 126 -7.68 16.89 47.59
C HIS A 126 -6.84 16.24 46.50
N THR A 127 -6.93 14.93 46.39
CA THR A 127 -6.37 14.20 45.25
C THR A 127 -7.13 14.58 43.97
N VAL A 128 -6.39 14.81 42.88
CA VAL A 128 -6.95 15.02 41.55
C VAL A 128 -6.76 13.74 40.74
N ASN A 129 -7.81 13.21 40.12
CA ASN A 129 -7.70 12.11 39.17
C ASN A 129 -8.02 12.62 37.75
N ILE A 130 -7.01 12.70 36.89
CA ILE A 130 -7.14 13.06 35.48
C ILE A 130 -7.70 11.84 34.75
N LEU A 131 -8.96 11.90 34.36
CA LEU A 131 -9.68 10.82 33.69
C LEU A 131 -9.38 10.80 32.19
N ASP A 132 -9.44 11.99 31.56
CA ASP A 132 -8.98 12.19 30.19
C ASP A 132 -8.02 13.36 30.11
N MET A 133 -6.98 13.21 29.28
CA MET A 133 -6.07 14.27 28.89
C MET A 133 -5.80 14.14 27.39
N CYS A 134 -6.17 15.16 26.65
CA CYS A 134 -6.17 15.17 25.20
C CYS A 134 -5.50 16.41 24.63
N LEU A 135 -4.85 16.25 23.48
CA LEU A 135 -4.31 17.32 22.67
C LEU A 135 -4.81 17.25 21.23
N THR A 136 -4.84 18.40 20.58
CA THR A 136 -4.92 18.50 19.12
C THR A 136 -3.56 18.85 18.54
N VAL A 137 -3.19 18.24 17.41
CA VAL A 137 -1.95 18.54 16.69
C VAL A 137 -2.33 19.10 15.31
N PRO A 138 -2.54 20.43 15.19
CA PRO A 138 -2.94 21.07 13.93
C PRO A 138 -1.72 21.28 13.05
N ILE A 139 -1.21 20.17 12.51
CA ILE A 139 -0.07 20.12 11.60
C ILE A 139 -0.46 19.23 10.42
N GLY A 140 -0.20 19.73 9.21
CA GLY A 140 -0.35 18.97 7.96
C GLY A 140 -1.66 19.20 7.22
N ALA A 141 -2.38 20.29 7.49
CA ALA A 141 -3.43 20.75 6.59
C ALA A 141 -2.82 21.12 5.22
N ILE A 142 -3.62 20.98 4.16
CA ILE A 142 -3.21 21.37 2.81
C ILE A 142 -2.95 22.89 2.79
N ASP A 143 -1.73 23.25 2.38
CA ASP A 143 -1.30 24.61 2.12
C ASP A 143 -1.32 24.85 0.60
N GLU A 144 -2.31 25.62 0.15
CA GLU A 144 -2.48 25.99 -1.26
C GLU A 144 -1.41 26.98 -1.74
N SER A 145 -0.60 27.56 -0.85
CA SER A 145 0.49 28.48 -1.22
C SER A 145 1.77 27.76 -1.68
N VAL A 146 1.88 26.46 -1.43
CA VAL A 146 2.97 25.61 -1.91
C VAL A 146 2.50 24.71 -3.05
N GLN A 147 3.44 24.19 -3.84
CA GLN A 147 3.11 23.15 -4.81
C GLN A 147 2.50 21.94 -4.09
N ALA A 148 1.46 21.34 -4.68
CA ALA A 148 0.71 20.29 -4.03
C ALA A 148 1.58 19.07 -3.64
N CYS A 149 2.67 18.77 -4.37
CA CYS A 149 3.60 17.68 -4.04
C CYS A 149 4.46 17.95 -2.81
N GLN A 150 4.61 19.22 -2.45
CA GLN A 150 5.34 19.63 -1.26
C GLN A 150 4.46 19.54 -0.01
N ASN A 151 3.14 19.38 -0.14
CA ASN A 151 2.26 19.15 1.01
C ASN A 151 2.63 17.86 1.74
N LEU A 152 2.18 17.76 2.99
CA LEU A 152 2.63 16.74 3.93
C LEU A 152 1.65 15.57 3.98
N ASN A 153 2.19 14.36 3.90
CA ASN A 153 1.52 13.16 4.37
C ASN A 153 1.84 12.95 5.86
N ARG A 154 0.81 12.65 6.66
CA ARG A 154 0.92 12.43 8.11
C ARG A 154 0.97 10.95 8.41
N HIS A 155 1.95 10.54 9.22
CA HIS A 155 2.05 9.22 9.79
C HIS A 155 1.92 9.28 11.32
N PHE A 156 1.27 8.28 11.92
CA PHE A 156 1.22 8.17 13.38
C PHE A 156 1.27 6.73 13.86
N SER A 157 1.90 6.55 15.02
CA SER A 157 1.97 5.30 15.76
C SER A 157 1.37 5.53 17.15
N LEU A 158 0.15 5.01 17.39
CA LEU A 158 -0.45 4.92 18.72
C LEU A 158 0.06 3.66 19.40
N ASN A 159 1.17 3.79 20.12
CA ASN A 159 1.92 2.65 20.60
C ASN A 159 2.46 2.81 22.02
N GLY A 160 1.61 3.31 22.93
CA GLY A 160 1.98 3.49 24.34
C GLY A 160 3.16 4.45 24.49
N ASN A 161 4.18 4.04 25.24
CA ASN A 161 5.40 4.84 25.47
C ASN A 161 6.28 4.98 24.22
N SER A 162 6.07 4.15 23.20
CA SER A 162 6.80 4.20 21.93
C SER A 162 5.98 4.88 20.82
N SER A 163 5.00 5.71 21.18
CA SER A 163 4.20 6.48 20.23
C SER A 163 5.02 7.56 19.53
N PHE A 164 4.60 7.96 18.34
CA PHE A 164 5.16 9.10 17.59
C PHE A 164 4.23 9.53 16.47
N LEU A 165 4.44 10.74 15.96
CA LEU A 165 3.85 11.22 14.70
C LEU A 165 4.98 11.77 13.83
N TYR A 166 4.89 11.62 12.51
CA TYR A 166 5.76 12.36 11.60
C TYR A 166 5.02 12.83 10.36
N TRP A 167 5.55 13.86 9.72
CA TRP A 167 5.01 14.44 8.50
C TRP A 167 6.10 14.54 7.45
N ILE A 168 5.85 13.93 6.29
CA ILE A 168 6.78 13.87 5.16
C ILE A 168 6.14 14.50 3.93
N PRO A 169 6.86 15.28 3.11
CA PRO A 169 6.34 15.72 1.82
C PRO A 169 5.85 14.55 0.95
N TYR A 170 4.80 14.73 0.15
CA TYR A 170 4.33 13.68 -0.78
C TYR A 170 5.41 13.24 -1.79
N THR A 171 6.43 14.07 -2.00
CA THR A 171 7.62 13.71 -2.78
C THR A 171 8.49 12.63 -2.15
N GLY A 172 8.36 12.41 -0.85
CA GLY A 172 9.33 11.63 -0.05
C GLY A 172 10.68 12.31 0.13
N GLN A 173 10.84 13.52 -0.42
CA GLN A 173 12.08 14.29 -0.42
C GLN A 173 11.90 15.58 0.37
N GLY A 174 12.90 15.94 1.15
CA GLY A 174 12.89 17.12 2.01
C GLY A 174 12.71 16.76 3.48
N ASP A 175 12.49 17.79 4.27
CA ASP A 175 12.47 17.70 5.73
C ASP A 175 11.23 16.96 6.25
N ILE A 176 11.47 15.96 7.10
CA ILE A 176 10.46 15.17 7.80
C ILE A 176 10.33 15.71 9.21
N LEU A 177 9.19 16.31 9.55
CA LEU A 177 8.92 16.72 10.93
C LEU A 177 8.58 15.47 11.76
N LEU A 178 9.31 15.25 12.85
CA LEU A 178 9.02 14.22 13.86
C LEU A 178 8.49 14.87 15.13
N MET A 179 7.39 14.35 15.66
CA MET A 179 6.91 14.55 17.02
C MET A 179 7.06 13.24 17.81
N SER A 180 7.98 13.23 18.78
CA SER A 180 8.25 12.09 19.66
C SER A 180 7.80 12.39 21.10
N MET A 181 7.65 11.33 21.90
CA MET A 181 7.20 11.43 23.29
C MET A 181 8.38 11.74 24.22
N LYS A 182 8.20 12.64 25.20
CA LYS A 182 9.15 12.77 26.31
C LYS A 182 8.99 11.60 27.29
N LYS A 183 10.05 11.31 28.06
CA LYS A 183 10.04 10.29 29.11
C LYS A 183 8.82 10.43 30.03
N GLY A 184 8.09 9.32 30.24
CA GLY A 184 6.88 9.28 31.07
C GLY A 184 5.59 9.65 30.33
N THR A 185 5.67 9.98 29.04
CA THR A 185 4.53 10.23 28.15
C THR A 185 4.18 8.96 27.38
N ALA A 186 2.89 8.71 27.19
CA ALA A 186 2.37 7.66 26.33
C ALA A 186 1.10 8.16 25.64
N MET A 187 0.84 7.69 24.43
CA MET A 187 -0.46 7.91 23.76
C MET A 187 -1.21 6.59 23.72
N GLU A 188 -2.50 6.63 24.05
CA GLU A 188 -3.30 5.42 24.24
C GLU A 188 -4.62 5.42 23.46
N TYR A 189 -5.04 6.57 22.91
CA TYR A 189 -6.26 6.67 22.10
C TYR A 189 -6.22 7.85 21.13
N ALA A 190 -6.95 7.74 20.01
CA ALA A 190 -7.21 8.85 19.10
C ALA A 190 -8.62 8.76 18.51
N THR A 191 -9.12 9.91 18.06
CA THR A 191 -10.39 10.02 17.37
C THR A 191 -10.21 10.55 15.95
N TRP A 192 -11.18 10.24 15.10
CA TRP A 192 -11.17 10.58 13.67
C TRP A 192 -11.07 12.10 13.40
N ASP A 193 -11.45 12.95 14.36
CA ASP A 193 -11.38 14.42 14.29
C ASP A 193 -10.01 14.99 14.72
N GLY A 194 -8.97 14.15 14.81
CA GLY A 194 -7.59 14.60 15.03
C GLY A 194 -7.25 14.94 16.49
N LYS A 195 -7.95 14.33 17.45
CA LYS A 195 -7.62 14.40 18.87
C LYS A 195 -6.85 13.15 19.29
N TYR A 196 -5.85 13.37 20.13
CA TYR A 196 -5.02 12.31 20.68
C TYR A 196 -5.01 12.38 22.20
N TYR A 197 -5.05 11.22 22.85
CA TYR A 197 -5.22 11.11 24.28
C TYR A 197 -4.02 10.43 24.93
N LEU A 198 -3.55 11.03 26.02
CA LEU A 198 -2.53 10.49 26.94
C LEU A 198 -3.19 9.67 28.05
N HIS A 199 -4.40 10.10 28.44
CA HIS A 199 -5.30 9.42 29.35
C HIS A 199 -6.70 9.49 28.73
N ALA A 200 -7.45 8.40 28.73
CA ALA A 200 -8.66 8.23 27.93
C ALA A 200 -9.72 7.38 28.64
N THR A 201 -9.78 7.44 29.98
CA THR A 201 -10.64 6.55 30.78
C THR A 201 -12.13 6.77 30.52
N ASN A 202 -12.59 8.00 30.31
CA ASN A 202 -14.02 8.26 30.06
C ASN A 202 -14.37 8.25 28.58
N VAL A 203 -13.44 8.65 27.69
CA VAL A 203 -13.74 8.82 26.26
C VAL A 203 -13.76 7.48 25.50
N VAL A 204 -12.99 6.48 25.95
CA VAL A 204 -12.97 5.16 25.32
C VAL A 204 -14.19 4.38 25.76
N ASP A 205 -15.00 3.94 24.80
CA ASP A 205 -16.13 3.06 25.08
C ASP A 205 -15.64 1.63 25.30
N ARG A 206 -15.67 1.18 26.56
CA ARG A 206 -15.29 -0.18 26.95
C ARG A 206 -16.44 -1.19 26.89
N ALA A 207 -17.67 -0.78 26.52
CA ALA A 207 -18.82 -1.69 26.48
C ALA A 207 -18.71 -2.75 25.38
N SER A 208 -18.06 -2.41 24.25
CA SER A 208 -17.78 -3.34 23.14
C SER A 208 -16.34 -3.86 23.11
N ASP A 209 -15.46 -3.28 23.93
CA ASP A 209 -14.00 -3.50 23.99
C ASP A 209 -13.28 -3.61 22.63
N THR A 210 -13.80 -2.90 21.62
CA THR A 210 -13.20 -2.85 20.28
C THR A 210 -11.85 -2.12 20.28
N TRP A 211 -11.57 -1.28 21.28
CA TRP A 211 -10.30 -0.60 21.45
C TRP A 211 -9.30 -1.46 22.25
N ARG A 212 -8.28 -1.99 21.57
CA ARG A 212 -7.45 -3.09 22.11
C ARG A 212 -6.33 -2.68 23.07
N ILE A 213 -5.96 -1.40 23.10
CA ILE A 213 -4.90 -0.89 23.98
C ILE A 213 -5.53 -0.41 25.30
N PRO A 214 -4.89 -0.62 26.47
CA PRO A 214 -5.34 -0.09 27.75
C PRO A 214 -5.56 1.43 27.73
N SER A 215 -6.59 1.89 28.43
CA SER A 215 -6.84 3.31 28.69
C SER A 215 -6.65 3.58 30.17
N THR A 216 -5.94 4.65 30.49
CA THR A 216 -5.48 4.95 31.85
C THR A 216 -6.03 6.28 32.34
N SER A 217 -5.98 6.47 33.66
CA SER A 217 -6.18 7.74 34.33
C SER A 217 -4.89 8.10 35.09
N LYS A 218 -4.74 9.37 35.49
CA LYS A 218 -3.60 9.82 36.28
C LYS A 218 -4.01 10.44 37.59
N THR A 219 -3.60 9.81 38.69
CA THR A 219 -3.76 10.37 40.03
C THR A 219 -2.61 11.32 40.37
N VAL A 220 -2.94 12.52 40.83
CA VAL A 220 -2.02 13.57 41.30
C VAL A 220 -2.39 13.95 42.73
N ALA A 221 -1.54 13.55 43.68
CA ALA A 221 -1.77 13.80 45.11
C ALA A 221 -1.72 15.32 45.43
N PRO A 222 -2.26 15.76 46.59
CA PRO A 222 -2.17 17.14 47.03
C PRO A 222 -0.73 17.67 46.97
N TYR A 223 -0.56 18.87 46.40
CA TYR A 223 0.72 19.55 46.23
C TYR A 223 1.76 18.79 45.39
N GLN A 224 1.34 17.78 44.62
CA GLN A 224 2.20 17.07 43.68
C GLN A 224 1.99 17.53 42.24
N ARG A 225 2.97 17.20 41.40
CA ARG A 225 3.00 17.54 39.98
C ARG A 225 2.95 16.28 39.12
N TYR A 226 2.31 16.39 37.97
CA TYR A 226 2.42 15.45 36.87
C TYR A 226 3.07 16.16 35.68
N LEU A 227 4.15 15.56 35.18
CA LEU A 227 4.93 16.05 34.04
C LEU A 227 4.75 15.10 32.86
N THR A 228 4.47 15.66 31.70
CA THR A 228 4.38 14.96 30.41
C THR A 228 4.78 15.91 29.31
N GLY A 229 5.08 15.42 28.10
CA GLY A 229 5.49 16.32 27.03
C GLY A 229 5.96 15.64 25.76
N PHE A 230 6.40 16.46 24.82
CA PHE A 230 6.76 16.04 23.48
C PHE A 230 8.05 16.72 23.01
N ASN A 231 8.65 16.17 21.97
CA ASN A 231 9.79 16.74 21.30
C ASN A 231 9.53 16.83 19.80
N PHE A 232 9.88 17.97 19.20
CA PHE A 232 9.84 18.17 17.76
C PHE A 232 11.25 18.32 17.22
N THR A 233 11.54 17.62 16.14
CA THR A 233 12.80 17.68 15.41
C THR A 233 12.55 17.38 13.95
N VAL A 234 13.51 17.69 13.08
CA VAL A 234 13.40 17.45 11.64
C VAL A 234 14.42 16.40 11.20
N ALA A 235 13.97 15.32 10.58
CA ALA A 235 14.84 14.35 9.93
C ALA A 235 14.97 14.66 8.43
N LYS A 236 16.12 14.34 7.83
CA LYS A 236 16.35 14.57 6.38
C LYS A 236 15.82 13.46 5.47
N ASP A 237 15.65 12.26 6.01
CA ASP A 237 15.19 11.06 5.30
C ASP A 237 14.71 9.99 6.31
N HIS A 238 14.18 8.87 5.81
CA HIS A 238 13.70 7.76 6.65
C HIS A 238 14.79 7.11 7.52
N THR A 239 16.06 7.13 7.08
CA THR A 239 17.18 6.56 7.84
C THR A 239 17.48 7.44 9.05
N ASP A 240 17.53 8.75 8.85
CA ASP A 240 17.70 9.73 9.92
C ASP A 240 16.51 9.73 10.89
N LEU A 241 15.27 9.64 10.37
CA LEU A 241 14.06 9.49 11.18
C LEU A 241 14.13 8.27 12.09
N ARG A 242 14.56 7.13 11.55
CA ARG A 242 14.78 5.90 12.32
C ARG A 242 15.81 6.10 13.43
N GLY A 243 16.93 6.77 13.14
CA GLY A 243 17.96 7.10 14.13
C GLY A 243 17.40 7.97 15.26
N LYS A 244 16.68 9.04 14.91
CA LYS A 244 16.05 9.94 15.89
C LYS A 244 15.03 9.24 16.78
N LEU A 245 14.20 8.36 16.23
CA LEU A 245 13.28 7.54 17.03
C LEU A 245 14.03 6.62 18.01
N TYR A 246 15.11 5.97 17.56
CA TYR A 246 15.95 5.16 18.45
C TYR A 246 16.54 5.99 19.59
N ASP A 247 17.03 7.19 19.29
CA ASP A 247 17.63 8.10 20.27
C ASP A 247 16.63 8.64 21.30
N LYS A 248 15.35 8.69 20.94
CA LYS A 248 14.24 9.03 21.86
C LYS A 248 13.72 7.84 22.66
N GLY A 249 14.35 6.67 22.52
CA GLY A 249 14.02 5.47 23.28
C GLY A 249 12.79 4.72 22.77
N ASN A 250 12.33 4.99 21.56
CA ASN A 250 11.28 4.20 20.91
C ASN A 250 11.77 2.77 20.66
N VAL A 251 10.82 1.83 20.60
CA VAL A 251 11.06 0.46 20.13
C VAL A 251 10.83 0.43 18.64
N LEU A 252 11.91 0.36 17.87
CA LEU A 252 11.85 0.19 16.42
C LEU A 252 11.60 -1.27 16.09
N VAL A 253 10.62 -1.51 15.21
CA VAL A 253 10.18 -2.85 14.85
C VAL A 253 10.49 -3.12 13.38
N LYS A 254 11.18 -4.23 13.12
CA LYS A 254 11.25 -4.84 11.79
C LYS A 254 10.60 -6.21 11.86
N VAL A 255 9.69 -6.51 10.94
CA VAL A 255 9.03 -7.82 10.86
C VAL A 255 9.16 -8.40 9.46
N ALA A 256 9.22 -9.73 9.37
CA ALA A 256 9.18 -10.48 8.13
C ALA A 256 8.28 -11.72 8.30
N PRO A 257 7.33 -12.00 7.39
CA PRO A 257 7.08 -11.29 6.14
C PRO A 257 6.19 -10.03 6.29
N GLY A 258 5.50 -9.88 7.42
CA GLY A 258 4.71 -8.68 7.75
C GLY A 258 3.82 -8.87 8.97
N MET A 259 2.85 -7.96 9.17
CA MET A 259 1.93 -8.01 10.31
C MET A 259 0.56 -8.61 10.00
N VAL A 260 0.25 -8.83 8.73
CA VAL A 260 -0.85 -9.68 8.29
C VAL A 260 -0.26 -11.01 7.84
N VAL A 261 -0.63 -12.11 8.48
CA VAL A 261 0.05 -13.40 8.32
C VAL A 261 -0.94 -14.56 8.35
N THR A 262 -0.49 -15.76 8.00
CA THR A 262 -1.29 -16.99 8.09
C THR A 262 -0.71 -17.95 9.13
N PRO A 263 -1.47 -18.95 9.62
CA PRO A 263 -0.96 -19.95 10.57
C PRO A 263 0.19 -20.83 10.07
N GLU A 264 0.43 -20.84 8.76
CA GLU A 264 1.50 -21.59 8.10
C GLU A 264 2.84 -20.85 8.15
N MET A 265 2.80 -19.52 8.20
CA MET A 265 3.98 -18.66 8.14
C MET A 265 4.71 -18.60 9.48
N GLU A 266 6.04 -18.63 9.40
CA GLU A 266 6.90 -18.22 10.49
C GLU A 266 7.17 -16.72 10.40
N VAL A 267 7.03 -16.01 11.52
CA VAL A 267 7.20 -14.55 11.58
C VAL A 267 8.48 -14.23 12.34
N TYR A 268 9.41 -13.53 11.70
CA TYR A 268 10.61 -13.02 12.33
C TYR A 268 10.38 -11.57 12.74
N CYS A 269 10.84 -11.20 13.94
CA CYS A 269 10.67 -9.86 14.48
C CYS A 269 11.95 -9.41 15.17
N ALA A 270 12.45 -8.23 14.79
CA ALA A 270 13.54 -7.55 15.47
C ALA A 270 12.99 -6.32 16.19
N LEU A 271 13.20 -6.26 17.50
CA LEU A 271 12.93 -5.11 18.34
C LEU A 271 14.25 -4.41 18.64
N GLN A 272 14.47 -3.21 18.08
CA GLN A 272 15.65 -2.40 18.38
C GLN A 272 15.28 -1.24 19.31
N THR A 273 15.97 -1.14 20.45
CA THR A 273 15.73 -0.09 21.44
C THR A 273 16.96 0.13 22.32
N GLN A 274 17.13 1.35 22.83
CA GLN A 274 18.17 1.67 23.82
C GLN A 274 17.90 1.05 25.20
N LEU A 275 16.62 0.76 25.49
CA LEU A 275 16.19 0.24 26.77
C LEU A 275 16.10 -1.29 26.72
N PRO A 276 16.30 -1.99 27.86
CA PRO A 276 16.18 -3.45 27.88
C PRO A 276 14.74 -3.87 27.59
N VAL A 277 14.55 -4.87 26.70
CA VAL A 277 13.25 -5.56 26.58
C VAL A 277 13.17 -6.56 27.72
N GLU A 278 12.18 -6.37 28.59
CA GLU A 278 12.05 -7.15 29.84
C GLU A 278 11.18 -8.39 29.62
N GLN A 279 10.03 -8.21 28.98
CA GLN A 279 9.04 -9.28 28.79
C GLN A 279 8.14 -9.04 27.58
N LEU A 280 7.79 -10.11 26.88
CA LEU A 280 6.66 -10.13 25.96
C LEU A 280 5.45 -10.80 26.62
N THR A 281 4.31 -10.13 26.62
CA THR A 281 3.02 -10.68 27.06
C THR A 281 2.12 -10.86 25.85
N VAL A 282 1.62 -12.07 25.64
CA VAL A 282 0.76 -12.41 24.48
C VAL A 282 -0.69 -12.58 24.94
N GLU A 283 -1.65 -12.08 24.17
CA GLU A 283 -3.08 -12.11 24.52
C GLU A 283 -3.65 -13.55 24.63
N CYS A 284 -3.16 -14.48 23.82
CA CYS A 284 -3.60 -15.88 23.80
C CYS A 284 -2.40 -16.84 23.82
N PRO A 285 -1.78 -17.12 24.99
CA PRO A 285 -0.53 -17.86 25.09
C PRO A 285 -0.53 -19.27 24.47
N GLU A 286 -1.67 -19.96 24.50
CA GLU A 286 -1.79 -21.30 23.90
C GLU A 286 -1.79 -21.26 22.37
N GLN A 287 -2.10 -20.11 21.76
CA GLN A 287 -2.30 -19.95 20.32
C GLN A 287 -1.21 -19.12 19.65
N ILE A 288 -0.27 -18.57 20.42
CA ILE A 288 0.86 -17.76 19.96
C ILE A 288 2.14 -18.39 20.51
N LYS A 289 2.90 -19.05 19.63
CA LYS A 289 4.22 -19.57 19.98
C LYS A 289 5.25 -18.46 19.81
N VAL A 290 6.03 -18.23 20.86
CA VAL A 290 7.13 -17.25 20.89
C VAL A 290 8.44 -17.99 21.11
N ALA A 291 9.41 -17.77 20.23
CA ALA A 291 10.79 -18.21 20.43
C ALA A 291 11.72 -16.99 20.47
N ASN A 292 12.53 -16.89 21.53
CA ASN A 292 13.61 -15.90 21.62
C ASN A 292 14.85 -16.47 20.91
N ILE A 293 15.27 -15.82 19.83
CA ILE A 293 16.39 -16.25 19.00
C ILE A 293 17.71 -15.67 19.52
N GLY A 294 17.65 -14.54 20.23
CA GLY A 294 18.78 -13.93 20.90
C GLY A 294 18.79 -12.42 20.78
N LYS A 295 19.94 -11.83 21.13
CA LYS A 295 20.18 -10.39 21.07
C LYS A 295 21.43 -10.11 20.23
N THR A 296 21.34 -9.19 19.28
CA THR A 296 22.49 -8.76 18.48
C THR A 296 23.32 -7.71 19.22
N LYS A 297 24.51 -7.40 18.69
CA LYS A 297 25.40 -6.37 19.26
C LYS A 297 24.78 -4.96 19.22
N ASP A 298 23.87 -4.70 18.29
CA ASP A 298 23.24 -3.39 18.07
C ASP A 298 21.93 -3.20 18.86
N ASN A 299 21.80 -3.91 19.99
CA ASN A 299 20.60 -3.93 20.83
C ASN A 299 19.31 -4.32 20.10
N LYS A 300 19.40 -5.25 19.14
CA LYS A 300 18.22 -5.86 18.52
C LYS A 300 17.88 -7.16 19.23
N TYR A 301 16.66 -7.27 19.77
CA TYR A 301 16.11 -8.50 20.33
C TYR A 301 15.35 -9.22 19.21
N ILE A 302 15.76 -10.45 18.90
CA ILE A 302 15.24 -11.21 17.78
C ILE A 302 14.28 -12.28 18.31
N TYR A 303 13.06 -12.24 17.80
CA TYR A 303 11.99 -13.19 18.11
C TYR A 303 11.48 -13.87 16.86
N LYS A 304 10.94 -15.06 17.06
CA LYS A 304 10.18 -15.80 16.06
C LYS A 304 8.79 -16.11 16.62
N PHE A 305 7.76 -15.77 15.87
CA PHE A 305 6.36 -16.01 16.23
C PHE A 305 5.71 -17.03 15.29
N ARG A 306 4.76 -17.79 15.84
CA ARG A 306 3.80 -18.57 15.05
C ARG A 306 2.42 -18.46 15.67
N PHE A 307 1.45 -18.09 14.84
CA PHE A 307 0.07 -17.83 15.26
C PHE A 307 -0.85 -18.98 14.83
N SER A 308 -1.95 -19.16 15.57
CA SER A 308 -3.01 -20.13 15.21
C SER A 308 -4.43 -19.59 15.42
N ARG A 309 -4.60 -18.46 16.08
CA ARG A 309 -5.88 -17.77 16.27
C ARG A 309 -6.11 -16.81 15.12
N LEU A 310 -7.18 -17.03 14.34
CA LEU A 310 -7.62 -16.09 13.30
C LEU A 310 -8.09 -14.76 13.90
N GLY A 311 -7.96 -13.69 13.13
CA GLY A 311 -8.31 -12.33 13.54
C GLY A 311 -7.16 -11.61 14.21
N GLU A 312 -7.50 -10.65 15.07
CA GLU A 312 -6.50 -9.76 15.66
C GLU A 312 -5.77 -10.41 16.85
N ASN A 313 -4.44 -10.24 16.91
CA ASN A 313 -3.55 -10.83 17.90
C ASN A 313 -2.58 -9.76 18.43
N LEU A 314 -2.71 -9.41 19.72
CA LEU A 314 -1.89 -8.37 20.34
C LEU A 314 -0.73 -8.98 21.14
N ILE A 315 0.46 -8.41 21.00
CA ILE A 315 1.63 -8.70 21.83
C ILE A 315 2.07 -7.41 22.52
N THR A 316 2.12 -7.41 23.84
CA THR A 316 2.64 -6.30 24.65
C THR A 316 4.12 -6.49 24.91
N VAL A 317 4.92 -5.48 24.55
CA VAL A 317 6.35 -5.40 24.84
C VAL A 317 6.54 -4.54 26.09
N ASN A 318 6.97 -5.16 27.19
CA ASN A 318 7.43 -4.44 28.38
C ASN A 318 8.92 -4.18 28.23
N TYR A 319 9.33 -2.92 28.35
CA TYR A 319 10.70 -2.51 28.13
C TYR A 319 11.09 -1.34 29.04
N GLY A 320 12.38 -1.26 29.40
CA GLY A 320 12.86 -0.32 30.40
C GLY A 320 12.09 -0.42 31.72
N ASN A 321 12.24 0.57 32.58
CA ASN A 321 11.58 0.54 33.89
C ASN A 321 10.09 0.95 33.81
N GLY A 322 9.24 -0.01 33.44
CA GLY A 322 7.77 0.12 33.43
C GLY A 322 7.17 0.75 32.18
N GLN A 323 7.87 0.78 31.04
CA GLN A 323 7.32 1.25 29.77
C GLN A 323 6.69 0.10 28.99
N MET A 324 5.68 0.42 28.18
CA MET A 324 4.98 -0.53 27.35
C MET A 324 4.76 -0.01 25.93
N CYS A 325 4.89 -0.91 24.97
CA CYS A 325 4.40 -0.74 23.61
C CYS A 325 3.81 -2.07 23.11
N TYR A 326 3.30 -2.08 21.89
CA TYR A 326 2.47 -3.14 21.33
C TYR A 326 2.92 -3.50 19.92
N LEU A 327 2.70 -4.77 19.58
CA LEU A 327 2.73 -5.30 18.22
C LEU A 327 1.34 -5.85 17.92
N ASP A 328 0.66 -5.31 16.92
CA ASP A 328 -0.70 -5.71 16.55
C ASP A 328 -0.70 -6.48 15.23
N PHE A 329 -0.95 -7.78 15.29
CA PHE A 329 -0.97 -8.69 14.13
C PHE A 329 -2.41 -9.04 13.73
N PHE A 330 -2.63 -9.30 12.45
CA PHE A 330 -3.85 -9.91 11.95
C PHE A 330 -3.54 -11.26 11.32
N VAL A 331 -4.25 -12.30 11.74
CA VAL A 331 -4.07 -13.65 11.23
C VAL A 331 -5.24 -14.04 10.36
N THR A 332 -4.98 -14.26 9.08
CA THR A 332 -5.99 -14.69 8.10
C THR A 332 -6.00 -16.21 7.95
N GLU A 333 -7.00 -16.77 7.26
CA GLU A 333 -6.86 -18.10 6.69
C GLU A 333 -5.69 -18.14 5.69
N PRO A 334 -5.16 -19.34 5.33
CA PRO A 334 -4.15 -19.48 4.27
C PRO A 334 -4.47 -18.66 3.02
N LEU A 335 -3.47 -17.98 2.45
CA LEU A 335 -3.68 -17.04 1.32
C LEU A 335 -4.35 -17.72 0.12
N GLU A 336 -4.01 -18.98 -0.18
CA GLU A 336 -4.68 -19.74 -1.24
C GLU A 336 -6.19 -19.92 -0.96
N THR A 337 -6.57 -20.12 0.31
CA THR A 337 -7.98 -20.20 0.73
C THR A 337 -8.67 -18.86 0.53
N LEU A 338 -8.06 -17.75 0.94
CA LEU A 338 -8.61 -16.41 0.72
C LEU A 338 -8.84 -16.15 -0.77
N ILE A 339 -7.82 -16.43 -1.60
CA ILE A 339 -7.89 -16.20 -3.04
C ILE A 339 -9.08 -16.94 -3.67
N LYS A 340 -9.24 -18.21 -3.31
CA LYS A 340 -10.33 -19.06 -3.82
C LYS A 340 -11.70 -18.63 -3.28
N LYS A 341 -11.80 -18.34 -1.98
CA LYS A 341 -13.05 -17.90 -1.35
C LYS A 341 -13.55 -16.59 -1.93
N ARG A 342 -12.68 -15.60 -2.16
CA ARG A 342 -13.09 -14.31 -2.70
C ARG A 342 -13.71 -14.45 -4.09
N ALA A 343 -13.05 -15.18 -4.98
CA ALA A 343 -13.55 -15.38 -6.35
C ALA A 343 -14.89 -16.13 -6.35
N ARG A 344 -15.01 -17.18 -5.52
CA ARG A 344 -16.27 -17.91 -5.34
C ARG A 344 -17.37 -17.01 -4.79
N PHE A 345 -17.07 -16.18 -3.79
CA PHE A 345 -18.01 -15.25 -3.21
C PHE A 345 -18.54 -14.24 -4.24
N ILE A 346 -17.66 -13.65 -5.06
CA ILE A 346 -18.07 -12.73 -6.12
C ILE A 346 -19.07 -13.41 -7.08
N VAL A 347 -18.76 -14.63 -7.51
CA VAL A 347 -19.60 -15.37 -8.46
C VAL A 347 -20.94 -15.78 -7.85
N ASP A 348 -20.94 -16.26 -6.61
CA ASP A 348 -22.13 -16.83 -5.97
C ASP A 348 -23.05 -15.77 -5.35
N LYS A 349 -22.48 -14.65 -4.88
CA LYS A 349 -23.19 -13.65 -4.06
C LYS A 349 -23.29 -12.28 -4.70
N GLN A 350 -22.46 -11.98 -5.69
CA GLN A 350 -22.32 -10.61 -6.20
C GLN A 350 -22.71 -10.42 -7.66
N GLN A 351 -23.23 -11.45 -8.35
CA GLN A 351 -23.64 -11.33 -9.75
C GLN A 351 -25.16 -11.30 -9.93
N HIS A 352 -25.65 -10.29 -10.65
CA HIS A 352 -27.05 -10.20 -11.10
C HIS A 352 -27.26 -11.02 -12.37
N ARG A 353 -28.35 -11.79 -12.43
CA ARG A 353 -28.69 -12.66 -13.58
C ARG A 353 -30.14 -12.51 -14.09
N ASP A 354 -30.85 -11.47 -13.66
CA ASP A 354 -32.20 -11.19 -14.15
C ASP A 354 -32.16 -10.63 -15.58
N SER A 355 -32.56 -11.45 -16.55
CA SER A 355 -32.60 -11.09 -17.97
C SER A 355 -33.55 -9.95 -18.34
N THR A 356 -34.48 -9.59 -17.46
CA THR A 356 -35.42 -8.48 -17.67
C THR A 356 -34.81 -7.12 -17.33
N LYS A 357 -33.67 -7.11 -16.64
CA LYS A 357 -32.98 -5.91 -16.17
C LYS A 357 -31.88 -5.50 -17.15
N TRP A 358 -31.67 -4.19 -17.29
CA TRP A 358 -30.57 -3.66 -18.11
C TRP A 358 -29.19 -4.04 -17.55
N TYR A 359 -29.12 -4.34 -16.25
CA TYR A 359 -27.92 -4.78 -15.55
C TYR A 359 -27.77 -6.31 -15.47
N ASN A 360 -28.38 -7.06 -16.39
CA ASN A 360 -28.18 -8.50 -16.48
C ASN A 360 -26.69 -8.85 -16.68
N GLY A 361 -26.11 -9.62 -15.76
CA GLY A 361 -24.72 -10.07 -15.77
C GLY A 361 -23.79 -9.24 -14.89
N LEU A 362 -24.23 -8.09 -14.38
CA LEU A 362 -23.46 -7.18 -13.53
C LEU A 362 -22.92 -7.85 -12.26
N TYR A 363 -21.65 -7.59 -11.92
CA TYR A 363 -21.15 -7.78 -10.57
C TYR A 363 -21.35 -6.50 -9.73
N SER A 364 -21.92 -6.62 -8.52
CA SER A 364 -22.29 -5.47 -7.67
C SER A 364 -21.86 -5.63 -6.21
N LEU A 365 -22.11 -4.63 -5.38
CA LEU A 365 -21.62 -4.56 -3.99
C LEU A 365 -22.42 -5.47 -3.05
N TRP A 366 -21.76 -5.96 -2.02
CA TRP A 366 -22.37 -6.70 -0.92
C TRP A 366 -22.37 -5.86 0.36
N ASP A 367 -23.51 -5.76 1.05
CA ASP A 367 -23.60 -5.17 2.38
C ASP A 367 -23.37 -6.27 3.43
N MET A 368 -22.15 -6.36 3.99
CA MET A 368 -21.82 -7.40 4.97
C MET A 368 -22.66 -7.32 6.24
N LYS A 369 -23.17 -6.14 6.60
CA LYS A 369 -23.99 -5.96 7.81
C LYS A 369 -25.39 -6.53 7.61
N LYS A 370 -25.93 -6.44 6.40
CA LYS A 370 -27.28 -6.95 6.07
C LYS A 370 -27.25 -8.31 5.40
N ALA A 371 -26.09 -8.76 4.94
CA ALA A 371 -25.91 -9.93 4.10
C ALA A 371 -26.78 -9.87 2.82
N GLU A 372 -26.70 -8.73 2.12
CA GLU A 372 -27.54 -8.45 0.95
C GLU A 372 -26.69 -7.96 -0.24
N LEU A 373 -27.07 -8.40 -1.44
CA LEU A 373 -26.55 -7.91 -2.71
C LEU A 373 -27.27 -6.61 -3.09
N LEU A 374 -26.51 -5.54 -3.31
CA LEU A 374 -27.04 -4.27 -3.79
C LEU A 374 -27.22 -4.28 -5.31
N SER A 375 -28.05 -3.38 -5.82
CA SER A 375 -28.33 -3.25 -7.26
C SER A 375 -28.67 -1.80 -7.63
N PRO A 376 -28.69 -1.45 -8.92
CA PRO A 376 -29.17 -0.14 -9.36
C PRO A 376 -30.61 0.19 -8.93
N ASP A 377 -31.45 -0.82 -8.65
CA ASP A 377 -32.82 -0.63 -8.17
C ASP A 377 -32.92 -0.66 -6.62
N TYR A 378 -31.84 -1.05 -5.93
CA TYR A 378 -31.78 -1.20 -4.48
C TYR A 378 -30.39 -0.84 -3.95
N LEU A 379 -30.21 0.42 -3.55
CA LEU A 379 -28.95 0.96 -3.02
C LEU A 379 -28.70 0.60 -1.54
N GLY A 380 -29.70 0.04 -0.86
CA GLY A 380 -29.66 -0.14 0.59
C GLY A 380 -29.57 1.21 1.32
N GLU A 381 -28.44 1.47 1.97
CA GLU A 381 -28.15 2.74 2.65
C GLU A 381 -27.25 3.68 1.85
N LEU A 382 -26.71 3.23 0.71
CA LEU A 382 -25.92 4.07 -0.19
C LEU A 382 -26.79 5.13 -0.87
N ARG A 383 -26.18 6.23 -1.28
CA ARG A 383 -26.82 7.31 -2.04
C ARG A 383 -26.24 7.45 -3.44
N GLU A 384 -25.13 6.78 -3.72
CA GLU A 384 -24.33 6.92 -4.92
C GLU A 384 -24.63 5.78 -5.91
N GLU A 385 -25.45 6.07 -6.93
CA GLU A 385 -25.82 5.08 -7.96
C GLU A 385 -24.60 4.47 -8.67
N PHE A 386 -23.53 5.25 -8.85
CA PHE A 386 -22.32 4.79 -9.56
C PHE A 386 -21.66 3.57 -8.90
N MET A 387 -21.78 3.43 -7.57
CA MET A 387 -21.16 2.32 -6.85
C MET A 387 -21.71 0.97 -7.27
N VAL A 388 -23.00 0.90 -7.58
CA VAL A 388 -23.71 -0.34 -7.91
C VAL A 388 -24.08 -0.43 -9.40
N GLY A 389 -23.72 0.58 -10.21
CA GLY A 389 -24.12 0.71 -11.60
C GLY A 389 -23.28 -0.08 -12.62
N GLY A 390 -22.11 -0.59 -12.22
CA GLY A 390 -21.22 -1.32 -13.13
C GLY A 390 -20.47 -0.48 -14.14
N SER A 391 -20.38 0.83 -13.93
CA SER A 391 -19.67 1.75 -14.83
C SER A 391 -18.61 2.56 -14.08
N ASP A 392 -18.19 2.07 -12.91
CA ASP A 392 -17.18 2.70 -12.06
C ASP A 392 -16.48 1.62 -11.21
N ASP A 393 -15.37 2.00 -10.57
CA ASP A 393 -14.41 1.10 -9.93
C ASP A 393 -15.02 0.18 -8.86
N PRO A 394 -15.99 0.64 -8.03
CA PRO A 394 -16.59 -0.23 -7.02
C PRO A 394 -17.25 -1.50 -7.58
N SER A 395 -17.78 -1.45 -8.81
CA SER A 395 -18.34 -2.64 -9.46
C SER A 395 -17.33 -3.31 -10.41
N ASN A 396 -16.52 -2.51 -11.10
CA ASN A 396 -15.58 -2.99 -12.14
C ASN A 396 -14.40 -3.80 -11.57
N SER A 397 -14.03 -3.58 -10.31
CA SER A 397 -12.93 -4.29 -9.64
C SER A 397 -13.16 -5.80 -9.45
N LYS A 398 -14.42 -6.23 -9.32
CA LYS A 398 -14.80 -7.65 -9.12
C LYS A 398 -14.42 -8.57 -10.29
N PRO A 399 -14.85 -8.31 -11.53
CA PRO A 399 -14.55 -9.20 -12.66
C PRO A 399 -13.05 -9.28 -12.97
N ILE A 400 -12.26 -8.22 -12.75
CA ILE A 400 -10.81 -8.32 -12.95
C ILE A 400 -10.17 -9.29 -11.95
N TYR A 401 -10.56 -9.24 -10.68
CA TYR A 401 -10.08 -10.19 -9.68
C TYR A 401 -10.46 -11.64 -10.02
N VAL A 402 -11.72 -11.89 -10.42
CA VAL A 402 -12.16 -13.23 -10.82
C VAL A 402 -11.37 -13.70 -12.05
N SER A 403 -11.10 -12.81 -13.02
CA SER A 403 -10.29 -13.15 -14.20
C SER A 403 -8.84 -13.48 -13.83
N GLU A 404 -8.23 -12.70 -12.94
CA GLU A 404 -6.86 -12.91 -12.49
C GLU A 404 -6.72 -14.21 -11.72
N LYS A 405 -7.61 -14.46 -10.75
CA LYS A 405 -7.64 -15.72 -10.01
C LYS A 405 -7.76 -16.90 -10.96
N ASN A 406 -8.60 -16.83 -12.00
CA ASN A 406 -8.82 -17.95 -12.93
C ASN A 406 -7.66 -18.20 -13.91
N VAL A 407 -6.76 -17.23 -14.09
CA VAL A 407 -5.47 -17.48 -14.74
C VAL A 407 -4.57 -18.35 -13.86
N ILE A 408 -4.70 -18.25 -12.53
CA ILE A 408 -3.88 -18.99 -11.55
C ILE A 408 -4.49 -20.35 -11.18
N TYR A 409 -5.79 -20.35 -10.88
CA TYR A 409 -6.59 -21.46 -10.38
C TYR A 409 -7.90 -21.54 -11.19
N PRO A 410 -7.83 -22.11 -12.40
CA PRO A 410 -8.98 -22.13 -13.31
C PRO A 410 -10.15 -22.90 -12.70
N ASP A 411 -11.33 -22.32 -12.80
CA ASP A 411 -12.60 -22.90 -12.39
C ASP A 411 -13.66 -22.64 -13.45
N LYS A 412 -14.31 -23.71 -13.92
CA LYS A 412 -15.22 -23.64 -15.06
C LYS A 412 -16.44 -22.76 -14.81
N ASP A 413 -16.99 -22.79 -13.59
CA ASP A 413 -18.21 -22.03 -13.26
C ASP A 413 -17.89 -20.54 -13.13
N GLU A 414 -16.73 -20.21 -12.57
CA GLU A 414 -16.25 -18.83 -12.48
C GLU A 414 -15.90 -18.24 -13.85
N ILE A 415 -15.26 -19.03 -14.73
CA ILE A 415 -15.00 -18.63 -16.12
C ILE A 415 -16.32 -18.41 -16.87
N ALA A 416 -17.29 -19.32 -16.74
CA ALA A 416 -18.62 -19.16 -17.32
C ALA A 416 -19.35 -17.91 -16.78
N SER A 417 -19.12 -17.56 -15.51
CA SER A 417 -19.62 -16.33 -14.90
C SER A 417 -19.04 -15.07 -15.55
N LEU A 418 -17.72 -15.06 -15.82
CA LEU A 418 -17.06 -13.98 -16.56
C LEU A 418 -17.57 -13.86 -18.00
N GLU A 419 -17.71 -14.99 -18.71
CA GLU A 419 -18.24 -14.98 -20.07
C GLU A 419 -19.69 -14.46 -20.11
N TYR A 420 -20.49 -14.81 -19.09
CA TYR A 420 -21.83 -14.29 -18.93
C TYR A 420 -21.83 -12.77 -18.73
N TYR A 421 -20.94 -12.23 -17.89
CA TYR A 421 -20.75 -10.79 -17.72
C TYR A 421 -20.35 -10.11 -19.03
N GLN A 422 -19.37 -10.65 -19.75
CA GLN A 422 -18.90 -10.08 -21.02
C GLN A 422 -20.00 -10.04 -22.09
N LYS A 423 -20.78 -11.12 -22.21
CA LYS A 423 -21.85 -11.25 -23.20
C LYS A 423 -23.09 -10.43 -22.82
N ASN A 424 -23.49 -10.46 -21.54
CA ASN A 424 -24.79 -9.95 -21.11
C ASN A 424 -24.75 -8.54 -20.52
N PHE A 425 -23.60 -8.06 -20.06
CA PHE A 425 -23.47 -6.72 -19.46
C PHE A 425 -22.51 -5.80 -20.21
N VAL A 426 -21.39 -6.31 -20.73
CA VAL A 426 -20.33 -5.48 -21.32
C VAL A 426 -20.51 -5.21 -22.81
N TRP A 427 -20.36 -6.21 -23.67
CA TRP A 427 -20.25 -5.98 -25.11
C TRP A 427 -21.59 -5.62 -25.77
N GLY A 428 -21.58 -4.53 -26.54
CA GLY A 428 -22.78 -3.93 -27.14
C GLY A 428 -23.68 -3.24 -26.13
N LYS A 429 -23.17 -2.95 -24.93
CA LYS A 429 -23.88 -2.42 -23.77
C LYS A 429 -23.01 -1.38 -23.07
N LEU A 430 -22.43 -1.69 -21.90
CA LEU A 430 -21.45 -0.84 -21.23
C LEU A 430 -20.30 -0.46 -22.16
N GLN A 431 -19.79 -1.43 -22.93
CA GLN A 431 -18.81 -1.22 -23.99
C GLN A 431 -19.50 -1.30 -25.36
N ARG A 432 -19.15 -0.37 -26.24
CA ARG A 432 -19.61 -0.34 -27.64
C ARG A 432 -18.90 -1.38 -28.49
N THR A 433 -19.61 -1.90 -29.49
CA THR A 433 -19.06 -2.84 -30.47
C THR A 433 -18.17 -2.15 -31.50
N ASP A 434 -17.50 -2.96 -32.32
CA ASP A 434 -16.71 -2.55 -33.48
C ASP A 434 -17.54 -1.90 -34.60
N LYS A 435 -18.86 -2.05 -34.56
CA LYS A 435 -19.80 -1.55 -35.58
C LYS A 435 -20.49 -0.24 -35.19
N GLU A 436 -20.20 0.29 -34.01
CA GLU A 436 -20.88 1.46 -33.47
C GLU A 436 -20.01 2.72 -33.63
N PHE A 437 -20.47 3.66 -34.46
CA PHE A 437 -19.78 4.92 -34.73
C PHE A 437 -20.59 6.13 -34.22
N PRO A 438 -19.94 7.26 -33.86
CA PRO A 438 -18.48 7.44 -33.67
C PRO A 438 -17.98 6.66 -32.45
N TYR A 439 -16.68 6.40 -32.26
CA TYR A 439 -16.10 5.73 -31.07
C TYR A 439 -16.43 4.23 -30.86
N PRO A 440 -16.04 3.34 -31.80
CA PRO A 440 -16.11 1.90 -31.54
C PRO A 440 -15.24 1.53 -30.32
N TYR A 441 -15.59 0.46 -29.60
CA TYR A 441 -14.91 0.01 -28.37
C TYR A 441 -14.96 0.97 -27.16
N GLY A 442 -15.58 2.16 -27.30
CA GLY A 442 -15.75 3.10 -26.18
C GLY A 442 -16.53 2.49 -25.01
N ILE A 443 -16.13 2.83 -23.79
CA ILE A 443 -16.72 2.34 -22.53
C ILE A 443 -17.43 3.50 -21.84
N TYR A 444 -18.69 3.33 -21.51
CA TYR A 444 -19.48 4.33 -20.78
C TYR A 444 -19.10 4.32 -19.29
N GLY A 445 -18.59 5.43 -18.76
CA GLY A 445 -18.20 5.58 -17.35
C GLY A 445 -19.24 6.29 -16.47
N SER A 446 -19.13 6.09 -15.15
CA SER A 446 -19.85 6.65 -13.98
C SER A 446 -21.39 6.76 -14.03
N GLU A 447 -22.00 6.97 -12.85
CA GLU A 447 -23.43 7.20 -12.55
C GLU A 447 -24.38 6.09 -13.04
N ASN A 448 -24.62 6.00 -14.35
CA ASN A 448 -25.53 5.03 -14.96
C ASN A 448 -25.24 4.88 -16.47
N TRP A 449 -24.43 3.89 -16.86
CA TRP A 449 -24.06 3.69 -18.27
C TRP A 449 -25.26 3.50 -19.19
N TYR A 450 -26.34 2.89 -18.71
CA TYR A 450 -27.54 2.62 -19.51
C TYR A 450 -28.22 3.93 -19.91
N GLN A 451 -28.34 4.86 -18.96
CA GLN A 451 -28.88 6.18 -19.21
C GLN A 451 -27.97 7.01 -20.11
N ASN A 452 -26.65 6.97 -19.88
CA ASN A 452 -25.66 7.63 -20.74
C ASN A 452 -25.77 7.13 -22.19
N ARG A 453 -25.78 5.81 -22.40
CA ARG A 453 -25.90 5.18 -23.71
C ARG A 453 -27.22 5.52 -24.42
N SER A 454 -28.33 5.58 -23.67
CA SER A 454 -29.64 5.95 -24.24
C SER A 454 -29.69 7.37 -24.79
N GLY A 455 -28.78 8.25 -24.35
CA GLY A 455 -28.81 9.68 -24.64
C GLY A 455 -29.71 10.49 -23.73
N LYS A 456 -30.20 9.91 -22.61
CA LYS A 456 -31.02 10.61 -21.61
C LYS A 456 -30.35 11.90 -21.12
N TYR A 457 -29.02 11.89 -21.01
CA TYR A 457 -28.21 13.01 -20.51
C TYR A 457 -27.43 13.74 -21.61
N GLY A 458 -27.81 13.58 -22.88
CA GLY A 458 -27.18 14.26 -24.02
C GLY A 458 -26.56 13.35 -25.07
N GLY A 459 -26.21 13.95 -26.21
CA GLY A 459 -25.48 13.39 -27.35
C GLY A 459 -23.96 13.38 -27.17
N TYR A 460 -23.22 13.37 -28.28
CA TYR A 460 -21.74 13.37 -28.28
C TYR A 460 -21.18 14.79 -28.15
N GLU A 461 -21.99 15.78 -28.47
CA GLU A 461 -21.73 17.22 -28.47
C GLU A 461 -21.88 17.87 -27.08
N ASP A 462 -22.44 17.15 -26.10
CA ASP A 462 -22.76 17.66 -24.77
C ASP A 462 -21.56 17.61 -23.79
N GLY A 463 -20.36 17.88 -24.29
CA GLY A 463 -19.19 18.11 -23.45
C GLY A 463 -18.80 16.93 -22.55
N GLY A 464 -18.88 15.70 -23.06
CA GLY A 464 -18.51 14.50 -22.29
C GLY A 464 -19.60 13.97 -21.35
N SER A 465 -20.83 14.50 -21.41
CA SER A 465 -22.02 13.93 -20.77
C SER A 465 -22.78 13.00 -21.71
N GLY A 466 -23.76 12.25 -21.18
CA GLY A 466 -24.66 11.41 -21.98
C GLY A 466 -23.89 10.42 -22.87
N LYS A 467 -24.16 10.44 -24.17
CA LYS A 467 -23.48 9.54 -25.12
C LYS A 467 -21.97 9.80 -25.22
N GLY A 468 -21.50 10.99 -24.82
CA GLY A 468 -20.10 11.35 -24.71
C GLY A 468 -19.41 10.91 -23.41
N ARG A 469 -20.11 10.28 -22.46
CA ARG A 469 -19.55 9.82 -21.17
C ARG A 469 -18.65 8.58 -21.31
N MET A 470 -17.70 8.61 -22.25
CA MET A 470 -16.72 7.53 -22.49
C MET A 470 -15.28 8.01 -22.31
N TRP A 471 -15.10 9.10 -21.57
CA TRP A 471 -13.82 9.78 -21.40
C TRP A 471 -13.01 9.29 -20.20
N ARG A 472 -13.62 8.61 -19.23
CA ARG A 472 -12.91 8.15 -18.02
C ARG A 472 -11.99 6.97 -18.37
N THR A 473 -10.70 7.18 -18.30
CA THR A 473 -9.67 6.24 -18.78
C THR A 473 -9.47 5.01 -17.90
N PHE A 474 -9.73 5.13 -16.59
CA PHE A 474 -9.62 4.06 -15.59
C PHE A 474 -10.54 2.86 -15.90
N ASP A 475 -11.71 3.10 -16.50
CA ASP A 475 -12.65 2.03 -16.86
C ASP A 475 -12.09 1.11 -17.95
N TYR A 476 -11.28 1.65 -18.86
CA TYR A 476 -10.71 0.89 -19.98
C TYR A 476 -9.64 -0.10 -19.51
N THR A 477 -8.82 0.30 -18.53
CA THR A 477 -7.71 -0.53 -18.07
C THR A 477 -8.19 -1.83 -17.44
N THR A 478 -9.27 -1.74 -16.68
CA THR A 478 -9.96 -2.90 -16.14
C THR A 478 -10.44 -3.85 -17.24
N HIS A 479 -11.07 -3.34 -18.30
CA HIS A 479 -11.66 -4.19 -19.33
C HIS A 479 -10.64 -4.80 -20.29
N PHE A 480 -9.59 -4.08 -20.70
CA PHE A 480 -8.55 -4.73 -21.49
C PHE A 480 -7.75 -5.76 -20.68
N ALA A 481 -7.60 -5.57 -19.37
CA ALA A 481 -7.01 -6.57 -18.48
C ALA A 481 -7.86 -7.84 -18.39
N ILE A 482 -9.19 -7.71 -18.23
CA ILE A 482 -10.10 -8.86 -18.23
C ILE A 482 -10.05 -9.62 -19.56
N TYR A 483 -10.08 -8.92 -20.69
CA TYR A 483 -9.97 -9.59 -22.00
C TYR A 483 -8.62 -10.28 -22.17
N TYR A 484 -7.53 -9.68 -21.69
CA TYR A 484 -6.22 -10.32 -21.72
C TYR A 484 -6.16 -11.58 -20.84
N ASN A 485 -6.75 -11.55 -19.64
CA ASN A 485 -6.83 -12.72 -18.77
C ASN A 485 -7.70 -13.83 -19.38
N LEU A 486 -8.82 -13.49 -20.00
CA LEU A 486 -9.64 -14.45 -20.76
C LEU A 486 -8.88 -15.01 -21.98
N TYR A 487 -8.03 -14.23 -22.64
CA TYR A 487 -7.12 -14.73 -23.68
C TYR A 487 -6.17 -15.79 -23.13
N ARG A 488 -5.53 -15.54 -21.97
CA ARG A 488 -4.65 -16.52 -21.32
C ARG A 488 -5.39 -17.80 -20.98
N ILE A 489 -6.56 -17.68 -20.34
CA ILE A 489 -7.42 -18.81 -20.00
C ILE A 489 -7.82 -19.60 -21.26
N ALA A 490 -8.29 -18.93 -22.30
CA ALA A 490 -8.71 -19.58 -23.55
C ALA A 490 -7.55 -20.25 -24.29
N LYS A 491 -6.34 -19.69 -24.20
CA LYS A 491 -5.13 -20.27 -24.79
C LYS A 491 -4.71 -21.54 -24.06
N ASP A 492 -4.69 -21.49 -22.73
CA ASP A 492 -4.14 -22.56 -21.89
C ASP A 492 -5.20 -23.65 -21.57
N HIS A 493 -6.49 -23.29 -21.60
CA HIS A 493 -7.65 -24.13 -21.29
C HIS A 493 -8.83 -23.89 -22.27
N PRO A 494 -8.66 -24.19 -23.58
CA PRO A 494 -9.67 -23.90 -24.59
C PRO A 494 -11.02 -24.60 -24.37
N ASP A 495 -11.06 -25.68 -23.60
CA ASP A 495 -12.31 -26.39 -23.27
C ASP A 495 -13.10 -25.78 -22.11
N MET A 496 -12.53 -24.78 -21.41
CA MET A 496 -13.19 -24.08 -20.32
C MET A 496 -13.93 -22.81 -20.76
N VAL A 497 -13.65 -22.32 -21.98
CA VAL A 497 -14.29 -21.14 -22.56
C VAL A 497 -15.32 -21.54 -23.62
N THR A 498 -16.39 -20.75 -23.75
CA THR A 498 -17.51 -21.04 -24.66
C THR A 498 -17.97 -19.81 -25.46
N TYR A 499 -17.53 -18.60 -25.11
CA TYR A 499 -18.00 -17.36 -25.72
C TYR A 499 -17.08 -16.87 -26.85
N LEU A 500 -15.78 -16.73 -26.59
CA LEU A 500 -14.77 -16.41 -27.60
C LEU A 500 -13.59 -17.37 -27.45
N ASP A 501 -12.85 -17.59 -28.54
CA ASP A 501 -11.57 -18.28 -28.49
C ASP A 501 -10.43 -17.32 -28.09
N ALA A 502 -9.21 -17.86 -27.97
CA ALA A 502 -8.04 -17.07 -27.61
C ALA A 502 -7.82 -15.88 -28.57
N ASN A 503 -7.99 -16.09 -29.88
CA ASN A 503 -7.81 -15.02 -30.87
C ASN A 503 -8.85 -13.91 -30.71
N GLY A 504 -10.12 -14.27 -30.47
CA GLY A 504 -11.20 -13.33 -30.22
C GLY A 504 -10.98 -12.50 -28.96
N TYR A 505 -10.51 -13.12 -27.87
CA TYR A 505 -10.18 -12.39 -26.65
C TYR A 505 -8.95 -11.47 -26.82
N LEU A 506 -7.91 -11.93 -27.51
CA LEU A 506 -6.74 -11.09 -27.79
C LEU A 506 -7.10 -9.89 -28.68
N GLU A 507 -8.00 -10.08 -29.66
CA GLU A 507 -8.53 -8.97 -30.46
C GLU A 507 -9.30 -7.97 -29.60
N ARG A 508 -10.18 -8.43 -28.70
CA ARG A 508 -10.90 -7.54 -27.77
C ARG A 508 -9.95 -6.78 -26.85
N ALA A 509 -8.94 -7.45 -26.30
CA ALA A 509 -7.94 -6.83 -25.44
C ALA A 509 -7.19 -5.72 -26.21
N TYR A 510 -6.64 -6.04 -27.38
CA TYR A 510 -5.92 -5.08 -28.23
C TYR A 510 -6.78 -3.88 -28.63
N ARG A 511 -7.99 -4.10 -29.13
CA ARG A 511 -8.84 -3.01 -29.62
C ARG A 511 -9.38 -2.14 -28.49
N THR A 512 -9.64 -2.72 -27.31
CA THR A 512 -9.98 -1.94 -26.11
C THR A 512 -8.78 -1.13 -25.61
N ALA A 513 -7.57 -1.68 -25.65
CA ALA A 513 -6.33 -0.96 -25.33
C ALA A 513 -6.02 0.17 -26.33
N MET A 514 -6.37 0.02 -27.62
CA MET A 514 -6.31 1.14 -28.56
C MET A 514 -7.39 2.20 -28.26
N ALA A 515 -8.61 1.78 -27.94
CA ALA A 515 -9.70 2.69 -27.60
C ALA A 515 -9.44 3.52 -26.34
N TYR A 516 -8.68 2.98 -25.38
CA TYR A 516 -8.17 3.71 -24.21
C TYR A 516 -7.42 5.00 -24.60
N PHE A 517 -6.57 4.93 -25.63
CA PHE A 517 -5.84 6.10 -26.14
C PHE A 517 -6.68 6.93 -27.11
N GLU A 518 -7.52 6.30 -27.93
CA GLU A 518 -8.20 6.96 -29.05
C GLU A 518 -9.54 7.60 -28.68
N VAL A 519 -10.36 6.96 -27.83
CA VAL A 519 -11.73 7.41 -27.57
C VAL A 519 -11.75 8.61 -26.61
N PRO A 520 -11.22 8.52 -25.36
CA PRO A 520 -11.15 9.66 -24.44
C PRO A 520 -10.48 10.90 -25.05
N TYR A 521 -9.35 10.71 -25.75
CA TYR A 521 -8.58 11.78 -26.37
C TYR A 521 -9.35 12.55 -27.46
N ASN A 522 -10.46 12.00 -27.94
CA ASN A 522 -11.37 12.63 -28.90
C ASN A 522 -12.72 13.05 -28.28
N ILE A 523 -12.81 13.13 -26.95
CA ILE A 523 -13.96 13.68 -26.22
C ILE A 523 -13.55 15.00 -25.59
N LEU A 524 -14.33 16.04 -25.91
CA LEU A 524 -14.19 17.38 -25.34
C LEU A 524 -15.06 17.50 -24.08
N MET A 525 -14.46 17.91 -22.98
CA MET A 525 -15.10 18.10 -21.68
C MET A 525 -15.67 19.51 -21.55
N GLY A 526 -16.97 19.57 -21.25
CA GLY A 526 -17.75 20.79 -21.09
C GLY A 526 -17.63 21.42 -19.70
N LYS A 527 -18.46 22.44 -19.45
CA LYS A 527 -18.42 23.26 -18.22
C LYS A 527 -18.94 22.55 -16.97
N GLN A 528 -19.64 21.44 -17.13
CA GLN A 528 -20.23 20.67 -16.02
C GLN A 528 -19.18 19.87 -15.22
N TRP A 529 -17.98 19.71 -15.76
CA TRP A 529 -16.89 18.97 -15.14
C TRP A 529 -15.89 19.92 -14.48
N ALA A 530 -15.19 19.47 -13.43
CA ALA A 530 -14.09 20.25 -12.85
C ALA A 530 -12.89 20.37 -13.81
N PHE A 531 -12.74 19.40 -14.72
CA PHE A 531 -11.75 19.42 -15.80
C PHE A 531 -12.40 19.89 -17.11
N HIS A 532 -11.77 20.81 -17.82
CA HIS A 532 -12.24 21.33 -19.10
C HIS A 532 -11.20 21.12 -20.21
N GLY A 533 -11.66 20.81 -21.41
CA GLY A 533 -10.79 20.54 -22.57
C GLY A 533 -10.85 19.09 -23.04
N TRP A 534 -9.93 18.69 -23.91
CA TRP A 534 -9.85 17.32 -24.42
C TRP A 534 -9.34 16.37 -23.35
N THR A 535 -9.86 15.15 -23.29
CA THR A 535 -9.43 14.21 -22.24
C THR A 535 -8.13 13.52 -22.60
N ASP A 536 -7.01 13.99 -22.06
CA ASP A 536 -5.65 13.47 -22.32
C ASP A 536 -5.11 12.58 -21.19
N TRP A 537 -5.99 12.10 -20.31
CA TRP A 537 -5.63 11.31 -19.12
C TRP A 537 -4.87 10.02 -19.45
N ALA A 538 -5.14 9.41 -20.61
CA ALA A 538 -4.43 8.23 -21.08
C ALA A 538 -2.92 8.46 -21.29
N TYR A 539 -2.50 9.72 -21.49
CA TYR A 539 -1.11 10.11 -21.71
C TYR A 539 -0.47 10.84 -20.52
N LYS A 540 -1.27 11.39 -19.59
CA LYS A 540 -0.77 12.28 -18.53
C LYS A 540 -0.96 11.79 -17.10
N GLN A 541 -1.87 10.84 -16.86
CA GLN A 541 -2.18 10.35 -15.51
C GLN A 541 -1.82 8.88 -15.38
N GLY A 542 -1.35 8.45 -14.21
CA GLY A 542 -1.16 7.03 -13.93
C GLY A 542 -2.49 6.34 -13.62
N ASN A 543 -2.90 5.38 -14.46
CA ASN A 543 -4.10 4.58 -14.23
C ASN A 543 -3.69 3.18 -13.71
N PHE A 544 -4.47 2.58 -12.83
CA PHE A 544 -4.21 1.18 -12.41
C PHE A 544 -4.35 0.22 -13.60
N HIS A 545 -3.72 -0.96 -13.50
CA HIS A 545 -3.72 -2.06 -14.49
C HIS A 545 -3.09 -1.71 -15.85
N GLU A 546 -2.38 -0.60 -15.99
CA GLU A 546 -1.74 -0.25 -17.27
C GLU A 546 -0.61 -1.18 -17.68
N ARG A 547 -0.03 -1.92 -16.73
CA ARG A 547 0.98 -2.95 -17.02
C ARG A 547 0.49 -3.99 -18.04
N TYR A 548 -0.83 -4.23 -18.11
CA TYR A 548 -1.41 -5.15 -19.09
C TYR A 548 -1.23 -4.67 -20.53
N LEU A 549 -0.97 -3.38 -20.79
CA LEU A 549 -0.58 -2.89 -22.11
C LEU A 549 0.70 -3.59 -22.59
N LEU A 550 1.70 -3.73 -21.72
CA LEU A 550 2.95 -4.43 -22.01
C LEU A 550 2.71 -5.92 -22.30
N TYR A 551 1.82 -6.54 -21.53
CA TYR A 551 1.46 -7.95 -21.71
C TYR A 551 0.70 -8.20 -23.01
N ILE A 552 -0.21 -7.28 -23.38
CA ILE A 552 -0.94 -7.33 -24.66
C ILE A 552 0.04 -7.13 -25.83
N ILE A 553 0.96 -6.16 -25.74
CA ILE A 553 2.01 -5.95 -26.77
C ILE A 553 2.81 -7.24 -26.96
N SER A 554 3.29 -7.86 -25.88
CA SER A 554 4.05 -9.12 -25.96
C SER A 554 3.22 -10.26 -26.54
N ALA A 555 1.94 -10.39 -26.15
CA ALA A 555 1.06 -11.42 -26.71
C ALA A 555 0.80 -11.23 -28.21
N LEU A 556 0.66 -9.99 -28.68
CA LEU A 556 0.53 -9.67 -30.11
C LEU A 556 1.80 -10.06 -30.87
N GLU A 557 2.99 -9.79 -30.32
CA GLU A 557 4.26 -10.19 -30.93
C GLU A 557 4.39 -11.71 -31.02
N ASN A 558 4.11 -12.40 -29.90
CA ASN A 558 4.21 -13.86 -29.80
C ASN A 558 3.20 -14.59 -30.69
N THR A 559 2.10 -13.93 -31.09
CA THR A 559 1.09 -14.46 -32.02
C THR A 559 1.31 -13.98 -33.45
N GLY A 560 2.42 -13.30 -33.75
CA GLY A 560 2.79 -12.84 -35.09
C GLY A 560 2.11 -11.54 -35.53
N ARG A 561 1.31 -10.90 -34.68
CA ARG A 561 0.59 -9.65 -34.94
C ARG A 561 1.48 -8.42 -34.72
N LYS A 562 2.64 -8.39 -35.37
CA LYS A 562 3.71 -7.40 -35.15
C LYS A 562 3.29 -5.95 -35.41
N GLU A 563 2.49 -5.68 -36.43
CA GLU A 563 2.00 -4.33 -36.73
C GLU A 563 1.06 -3.79 -35.64
N ALA A 564 0.17 -4.65 -35.13
CA ALA A 564 -0.73 -4.30 -34.02
C ALA A 564 0.07 -4.03 -32.74
N ALA A 565 1.07 -4.87 -32.45
CA ALA A 565 1.98 -4.67 -31.32
C ALA A 565 2.75 -3.34 -31.43
N ALA A 566 3.33 -3.06 -32.61
CA ALA A 566 4.05 -1.82 -32.87
C ALA A 566 3.15 -0.59 -32.69
N ARG A 567 1.90 -0.65 -33.18
CA ARG A 567 0.95 0.45 -33.01
C ARG A 567 0.62 0.73 -31.54
N LEU A 568 0.30 -0.29 -30.76
CA LEU A 568 -0.02 -0.12 -29.33
C LEU A 568 1.22 0.35 -28.55
N ARG A 569 2.39 -0.22 -28.85
CA ARG A 569 3.67 0.19 -28.26
C ARG A 569 3.95 1.67 -28.50
N ARG A 570 3.70 2.18 -29.71
CA ARG A 570 3.89 3.60 -30.03
C ARG A 570 3.01 4.52 -29.19
N GLU A 571 1.76 4.14 -28.88
CA GLU A 571 0.92 4.94 -27.97
C GLU A 571 1.42 4.92 -26.53
N TRP A 572 1.88 3.75 -26.05
CA TRP A 572 2.51 3.64 -24.74
C TRP A 572 3.78 4.50 -24.63
N GLU A 573 4.64 4.50 -25.65
CA GLU A 573 5.87 5.30 -25.68
C GLU A 573 5.61 6.81 -25.62
N LYS A 574 4.49 7.30 -26.20
CA LYS A 574 4.08 8.71 -26.05
C LYS A 574 3.79 9.06 -24.59
N LYS A 575 3.12 8.17 -23.87
CA LYS A 575 2.89 8.34 -22.43
C LYS A 575 4.20 8.31 -21.65
N VAL A 576 5.03 7.29 -21.88
CA VAL A 576 6.33 7.11 -21.19
C VAL A 576 7.19 8.37 -21.34
N THR A 577 7.31 8.87 -22.58
CA THR A 577 8.11 10.07 -22.85
C THR A 577 7.52 11.33 -22.22
N TYR A 578 6.20 11.54 -22.29
CA TYR A 578 5.58 12.69 -21.61
C TYR A 578 5.83 12.67 -20.09
N MET A 579 5.54 11.55 -19.43
CA MET A 579 5.65 11.47 -17.96
C MET A 579 7.10 11.60 -17.47
N ILE A 580 8.09 11.06 -18.20
CA ILE A 580 9.50 11.14 -17.77
C ILE A 580 10.11 12.53 -18.04
N TYR A 581 9.80 13.14 -19.18
CA TYR A 581 10.55 14.31 -19.67
C TYR A 581 9.80 15.64 -19.58
N GLU A 582 8.47 15.64 -19.52
CA GLU A 582 7.66 16.85 -19.65
C GLU A 582 6.83 17.18 -18.40
N ASP A 583 6.54 16.18 -17.56
CA ASP A 583 5.81 16.36 -16.31
C ASP A 583 6.76 16.34 -15.11
N PRO A 584 6.89 17.45 -14.34
CA PRO A 584 7.75 17.49 -13.17
C PRO A 584 7.22 16.67 -11.98
N TRP A 585 5.93 16.30 -11.96
CA TRP A 585 5.32 15.49 -10.90
C TRP A 585 4.22 14.54 -11.43
N PRO A 586 4.59 13.47 -12.16
CA PRO A 586 3.67 12.56 -12.85
C PRO A 586 3.09 11.45 -11.94
N PHE A 587 2.94 11.73 -10.65
CA PHE A 587 2.49 10.74 -9.64
C PHE A 587 1.08 11.05 -9.10
N GLY A 588 0.34 11.90 -9.81
CA GLY A 588 -1.09 12.12 -9.61
C GLY A 588 -1.96 11.21 -10.47
N SER A 589 -3.24 11.11 -10.09
CA SER A 589 -4.30 10.45 -10.87
C SER A 589 -5.57 11.35 -10.92
N GLU A 590 -6.74 10.91 -10.46
CA GLU A 590 -7.92 11.75 -10.19
C GLU A 590 -7.65 12.78 -9.09
N MET A 591 -6.76 12.45 -8.14
CA MET A 591 -6.22 13.34 -7.12
C MET A 591 -4.78 13.75 -7.47
N PHE A 592 -4.34 14.92 -6.98
CA PHE A 592 -2.98 15.43 -7.24
C PHE A 592 -1.88 14.44 -6.80
N VAL A 593 -2.07 13.78 -5.65
CA VAL A 593 -1.28 12.61 -5.24
C VAL A 593 -2.27 11.51 -5.05
N ASP A 594 -2.04 10.41 -5.76
CA ASP A 594 -2.93 9.27 -5.72
C ASP A 594 -2.11 7.99 -5.75
N ARG A 595 -2.38 7.14 -4.77
CA ARG A 595 -1.78 5.81 -4.67
C ARG A 595 -2.05 4.93 -5.90
N THR A 596 -3.06 5.28 -6.70
CA THR A 596 -3.37 4.69 -8.00
C THR A 596 -2.26 4.82 -9.03
N ALA A 597 -1.47 5.89 -8.99
CA ALA A 597 -0.46 6.17 -10.00
C ALA A 597 0.83 5.36 -9.83
N PHE A 598 1.11 4.80 -8.64
CA PHE A 598 2.43 4.20 -8.36
C PHE A 598 2.69 2.87 -9.05
N GLU A 599 1.65 2.10 -9.39
CA GLU A 599 1.82 0.93 -10.24
C GLU A 599 2.24 1.34 -11.65
N SER A 600 1.44 2.18 -12.32
CA SER A 600 1.70 2.62 -13.70
C SER A 600 3.04 3.34 -13.84
N SER A 601 3.32 4.30 -12.95
CA SER A 601 4.59 5.04 -13.00
C SER A 601 5.81 4.12 -12.82
N TYR A 602 5.73 3.08 -11.97
CA TYR A 602 6.80 2.08 -11.89
C TYR A 602 7.01 1.36 -13.23
N TYR A 603 5.95 0.86 -13.86
CA TYR A 603 6.07 0.15 -15.14
C TYR A 603 6.49 1.06 -16.31
N ILE A 604 6.21 2.37 -16.23
CA ILE A 604 6.77 3.38 -17.15
C ILE A 604 8.30 3.48 -16.99
N ALA A 605 8.76 3.60 -15.74
CA ALA A 605 10.18 3.70 -15.43
C ALA A 605 10.93 2.41 -15.83
N GLU A 606 10.37 1.25 -15.46
CA GLU A 606 10.90 -0.06 -15.85
C GLU A 606 10.99 -0.19 -17.38
N TYR A 607 9.91 0.13 -18.10
CA TYR A 607 9.89 0.07 -19.55
C TYR A 607 11.01 0.92 -20.15
N ALA A 608 11.16 2.17 -19.73
CA ALA A 608 12.18 3.08 -20.24
C ALA A 608 13.61 2.62 -19.93
N LYS A 609 13.84 1.98 -18.77
CA LYS A 609 15.15 1.39 -18.44
C LYS A 609 15.51 0.18 -19.31
N LEU A 610 14.51 -0.65 -19.63
CA LEU A 610 14.73 -1.90 -20.35
C LEU A 610 14.62 -1.77 -21.88
N ASN A 611 13.99 -0.71 -22.38
CA ASN A 611 13.67 -0.54 -23.80
C ASN A 611 14.12 0.85 -24.27
N PRO A 612 15.35 0.99 -24.83
CA PRO A 612 15.77 2.22 -25.47
C PRO A 612 14.82 2.60 -26.62
N MET A 613 14.15 3.75 -26.46
CA MET A 613 13.21 4.28 -27.45
C MET A 613 13.95 5.13 -28.49
N GLN A 614 13.40 5.21 -29.70
CA GLN A 614 13.98 6.04 -30.77
C GLN A 614 13.50 7.50 -30.65
N PRO A 615 14.40 8.49 -30.72
CA PRO A 615 14.01 9.89 -30.81
C PRO A 615 13.09 10.19 -31.99
N GLU A 616 12.11 11.06 -31.77
CA GLU A 616 11.15 11.48 -32.79
C GLU A 616 10.67 12.92 -32.52
N GLU A 617 10.77 13.77 -33.54
CA GLU A 617 10.21 15.12 -33.53
C GLU A 617 8.69 15.07 -33.71
N GLN A 618 7.98 15.96 -33.00
CA GLN A 618 6.51 16.03 -33.07
C GLN A 618 5.84 14.68 -32.81
N PHE A 619 6.26 13.99 -31.76
CA PHE A 619 5.86 12.63 -31.45
C PHE A 619 4.44 12.52 -30.87
N TRP A 620 4.06 13.44 -29.98
CA TRP A 620 2.72 13.51 -29.39
C TRP A 620 2.16 14.92 -29.43
N TYR A 621 0.90 15.06 -29.85
CA TYR A 621 0.21 16.35 -29.85
C TYR A 621 -0.62 16.50 -28.58
N ASP A 622 -0.50 17.62 -27.91
CA ASP A 622 -1.38 18.01 -26.82
C ASP A 622 -2.46 18.94 -27.35
N LYS A 623 -3.69 18.45 -27.45
CA LYS A 623 -4.82 19.26 -27.94
C LYS A 623 -5.20 20.40 -27.01
N ASN A 624 -4.97 20.25 -25.70
CA ASN A 624 -5.27 21.28 -24.71
C ASN A 624 -4.25 22.42 -24.79
N LYS A 625 -2.97 22.08 -24.89
CA LYS A 625 -1.87 23.07 -25.03
C LYS A 625 -1.63 23.51 -26.48
N LYS A 626 -2.26 22.86 -27.45
CA LYS A 626 -2.05 23.03 -28.90
C LYS A 626 -0.56 22.92 -29.29
N LYS A 627 0.16 22.00 -28.66
CA LYS A 627 1.61 21.87 -28.75
C LYS A 627 2.00 20.46 -29.18
N TRP A 628 3.00 20.35 -30.04
CA TRP A 628 3.70 19.10 -30.28
C TRP A 628 4.82 18.92 -29.27
N TYR A 629 4.89 17.73 -28.68
CA TYR A 629 5.97 17.26 -27.82
C TYR A 629 6.88 16.34 -28.64
N SER A 630 8.18 16.58 -28.55
CA SER A 630 9.23 15.80 -29.22
C SER A 630 10.00 14.99 -28.19
N TYR A 631 10.46 13.80 -28.57
CA TYR A 631 11.42 13.04 -27.78
C TYR A 631 12.76 13.11 -28.49
N THR A 632 13.70 13.89 -27.99
CA THR A 632 14.91 14.26 -28.75
C THR A 632 16.12 13.38 -28.45
N SER A 633 16.20 12.75 -27.28
CA SER A 633 17.32 11.88 -26.92
C SER A 633 16.98 10.91 -25.79
N PHE A 634 17.65 9.75 -25.79
CA PHE A 634 17.62 8.80 -24.69
C PHE A 634 18.50 9.27 -23.54
N ASP A 635 17.88 9.77 -22.47
CA ASP A 635 18.57 10.30 -21.30
C ASP A 635 18.32 9.39 -20.08
N THR A 636 19.35 8.61 -19.75
CA THR A 636 19.32 7.72 -18.59
C THR A 636 19.21 8.46 -17.27
N VAL A 637 19.72 9.70 -17.16
CA VAL A 637 19.68 10.47 -15.91
C VAL A 637 18.25 10.82 -15.55
N SER A 638 17.44 11.26 -16.52
CA SER A 638 16.03 11.55 -16.30
C SER A 638 15.22 10.30 -15.95
N ILE A 639 15.55 9.16 -16.57
CA ILE A 639 14.90 7.87 -16.26
C ILE A 639 15.23 7.42 -14.82
N GLU A 640 16.49 7.46 -14.41
CA GLU A 640 16.89 7.11 -13.04
C GLU A 640 16.26 8.06 -12.01
N ARG A 641 16.24 9.37 -12.30
CA ARG A 641 15.58 10.35 -11.43
C ARG A 641 14.09 10.09 -11.30
N PHE A 642 13.40 9.76 -12.40
CA PHE A 642 11.99 9.41 -12.37
C PHE A 642 11.74 8.15 -11.52
N MET A 643 12.54 7.09 -11.70
CA MET A 643 12.46 5.87 -10.89
C MET A 643 12.66 6.18 -9.40
N GLN A 644 13.66 6.99 -9.06
CA GLN A 644 13.92 7.37 -7.67
C GLN A 644 12.75 8.18 -7.08
N ASN A 645 12.25 9.19 -7.80
CA ASN A 645 11.11 10.00 -7.36
C ASN A 645 9.84 9.15 -7.17
N GLN A 646 9.63 8.16 -8.05
CA GLN A 646 8.53 7.20 -7.93
C GLN A 646 8.64 6.40 -6.63
N LEU A 647 9.83 5.88 -6.30
CA LEU A 647 10.07 5.11 -5.08
C LEU A 647 9.93 5.97 -3.82
N ASP A 648 10.50 7.18 -3.83
CA ASP A 648 10.44 8.11 -2.70
C ASP A 648 8.99 8.51 -2.41
N GLY A 649 8.22 8.90 -3.44
CA GLY A 649 6.81 9.23 -3.30
C GLY A 649 5.96 8.04 -2.87
N ASN A 650 6.23 6.84 -3.40
CA ASN A 650 5.53 5.62 -3.01
C ASN A 650 5.78 5.27 -1.53
N LEU A 651 7.02 5.43 -1.04
CA LEU A 651 7.37 5.20 0.36
C LEU A 651 6.83 6.30 1.29
N ALA A 652 6.75 7.55 0.82
CA ALA A 652 6.20 8.66 1.61
C ALA A 652 4.73 8.48 2.01
N LEU A 653 3.98 7.70 1.22
CA LEU A 653 2.60 7.35 1.53
C LEU A 653 2.47 6.19 2.52
N ARG A 654 3.54 5.38 2.68
CA ARG A 654 3.46 4.09 3.36
C ARG A 654 3.88 4.12 4.81
N GLY A 655 3.14 3.40 5.66
CA GLY A 655 3.62 3.14 7.01
C GLY A 655 4.85 2.25 6.99
N ILE A 656 5.95 2.72 7.58
CA ILE A 656 7.26 2.04 7.58
C ILE A 656 7.68 1.66 9.01
N PHE A 657 7.21 2.41 10.01
CA PHE A 657 7.68 2.29 11.39
C PHE A 657 6.57 1.93 12.39
N GLU A 658 5.31 2.04 11.99
CA GLU A 658 4.11 1.85 12.80
C GLU A 658 3.84 0.34 12.99
N PRO A 659 4.04 -0.24 14.20
CA PRO A 659 4.01 -1.68 14.38
C PRO A 659 2.59 -2.24 14.61
N GLY A 660 1.68 -1.98 13.67
CA GLY A 660 0.36 -2.61 13.64
C GLY A 660 -0.10 -2.96 12.24
N TYR A 661 -0.86 -4.04 12.09
CA TYR A 661 -1.35 -4.55 10.81
C TYR A 661 -2.15 -3.53 9.99
N ALA A 662 -2.79 -2.57 10.67
CA ALA A 662 -3.56 -1.50 10.04
C ALA A 662 -2.71 -0.30 9.62
N ASN A 663 -1.39 -0.31 9.85
CA ASN A 663 -0.48 0.80 9.54
C ASN A 663 0.78 0.36 8.78
N LEU A 664 1.40 -0.76 9.16
CA LEU A 664 2.64 -1.20 8.51
C LEU A 664 2.39 -1.65 7.07
N GLY A 665 3.09 -1.02 6.13
CA GLY A 665 3.00 -1.27 4.69
C GLY A 665 1.78 -0.65 4.00
N THR A 666 0.87 -0.01 4.75
CA THR A 666 -0.38 0.52 4.18
C THR A 666 -0.13 1.76 3.34
N ALA A 667 -0.82 1.91 2.19
CA ALA A 667 -0.61 3.04 1.28
C ALA A 667 -1.19 4.38 1.77
N TRP A 668 -1.75 4.40 2.98
CA TRP A 668 -2.19 5.60 3.65
C TRP A 668 -2.09 5.36 5.15
N SER A 669 -1.33 6.16 5.87
CA SER A 669 -1.39 6.15 7.33
C SER A 669 -2.00 7.47 7.79
N GLY A 670 -2.65 7.46 8.95
CA GLY A 670 -2.85 8.70 9.67
C GLY A 670 -4.02 9.60 9.28
N GLN A 671 -5.08 9.15 8.58
CA GLN A 671 -6.27 9.98 8.29
C GLN A 671 -7.59 9.25 8.61
N TYR A 672 -8.64 9.37 7.79
CA TYR A 672 -9.96 8.75 7.97
C TYR A 672 -9.94 7.20 7.91
N VAL A 673 -8.93 6.66 7.22
CA VAL A 673 -8.62 5.25 7.05
C VAL A 673 -7.11 5.05 7.14
N ASN A 674 -6.68 3.86 7.55
CA ASN A 674 -5.26 3.52 7.62
C ASN A 674 -4.90 2.27 6.79
N LEU A 675 -5.84 1.43 6.39
CA LEU A 675 -5.59 0.30 5.48
C LEU A 675 -6.64 0.35 4.38
N ASP A 676 -6.23 0.19 3.12
CA ASP A 676 -7.08 0.44 1.97
C ASP A 676 -6.75 -0.46 0.76
N TYR A 677 -7.50 -0.28 -0.33
CA TYR A 677 -7.38 -1.09 -1.52
C TYR A 677 -6.12 -0.92 -2.36
N MET A 678 -5.41 0.21 -2.38
CA MET A 678 -4.19 0.31 -3.23
C MET A 678 -2.91 -0.07 -2.52
N THR A 679 -3.02 -0.45 -1.25
CA THR A 679 -1.89 -0.88 -0.44
C THR A 679 -1.04 -1.94 -1.15
N GLN A 680 -1.65 -2.98 -1.73
CA GLN A 680 -0.91 -4.06 -2.38
C GLN A 680 -0.28 -3.62 -3.72
N MET A 681 -1.00 -2.90 -4.59
CA MET A 681 -0.54 -2.58 -5.94
C MET A 681 0.77 -1.79 -5.96
N GLY A 682 0.88 -0.71 -5.18
CA GLY A 682 2.16 0.00 -5.09
C GLY A 682 3.23 -0.76 -4.29
N GLY A 683 2.84 -1.79 -3.52
CA GLY A 683 3.78 -2.75 -2.91
C GLY A 683 4.44 -3.67 -3.95
N VAL A 684 3.70 -4.08 -4.98
CA VAL A 684 4.24 -4.88 -6.11
C VAL A 684 5.39 -4.14 -6.80
N ALA A 685 5.23 -2.84 -7.04
CA ALA A 685 6.29 -2.01 -7.62
C ALA A 685 7.61 -2.06 -6.81
N LEU A 686 7.52 -2.06 -5.47
CA LEU A 686 8.69 -2.19 -4.60
C LEU A 686 9.34 -3.56 -4.72
N LEU A 687 8.56 -4.64 -4.82
CA LEU A 687 9.06 -6.01 -4.98
C LEU A 687 9.76 -6.22 -6.33
N ASP A 688 9.18 -5.69 -7.41
CA ASP A 688 9.78 -5.76 -8.74
C ASP A 688 11.07 -4.92 -8.79
N TYR A 689 11.08 -3.71 -8.22
CA TYR A 689 12.30 -2.90 -8.10
C TYR A 689 13.39 -3.63 -7.30
N ALA A 690 13.03 -4.21 -6.16
CA ALA A 690 13.95 -4.93 -5.30
C ALA A 690 14.67 -6.04 -6.08
N TYR A 691 13.91 -6.84 -6.85
CA TYR A 691 14.48 -7.93 -7.60
C TYR A 691 15.32 -7.48 -8.80
N LYS A 692 14.87 -6.47 -9.56
CA LYS A 692 15.48 -6.14 -10.85
C LYS A 692 16.61 -5.11 -10.76
N PHE A 693 16.47 -4.12 -9.88
CA PHE A 693 17.29 -2.91 -9.94
C PHE A 693 17.98 -2.54 -8.63
N SER A 694 17.50 -3.01 -7.48
CA SER A 694 18.03 -2.59 -6.19
C SER A 694 19.39 -3.23 -5.87
N SER A 695 20.27 -2.45 -5.25
CA SER A 695 21.49 -2.95 -4.60
C SER A 695 21.27 -3.40 -3.15
N GLU A 696 20.10 -3.10 -2.57
CA GLU A 696 19.69 -3.47 -1.20
C GLU A 696 18.31 -4.18 -1.26
N PRO A 697 18.21 -5.33 -1.95
CA PRO A 697 16.93 -5.96 -2.26
C PRO A 697 16.13 -6.34 -1.02
N GLU A 698 16.78 -6.77 0.07
CA GLU A 698 16.14 -7.20 1.32
C GLU A 698 15.33 -6.08 1.99
N LYS A 699 15.78 -4.82 1.86
CA LYS A 699 15.07 -3.65 2.37
C LYS A 699 13.77 -3.40 1.63
N TYR A 700 13.82 -3.38 0.30
CA TYR A 700 12.64 -3.15 -0.53
C TYR A 700 11.70 -4.36 -0.55
N ILE A 701 12.22 -5.58 -0.41
CA ILE A 701 11.41 -6.78 -0.18
C ILE A 701 10.65 -6.65 1.13
N ASN A 702 11.28 -6.21 2.21
CA ASN A 702 10.58 -5.97 3.48
C ASN A 702 9.40 -4.99 3.31
N TYR A 703 9.63 -3.83 2.70
CA TYR A 703 8.58 -2.82 2.47
C TYR A 703 7.46 -3.32 1.55
N GLY A 704 7.84 -3.95 0.44
CA GLY A 704 6.92 -4.48 -0.55
C GLY A 704 6.06 -5.61 0.00
N TYR A 705 6.65 -6.54 0.78
CA TYR A 705 5.93 -7.70 1.29
C TYR A 705 5.01 -7.35 2.47
N ASN A 706 5.39 -6.38 3.31
CA ASN A 706 4.48 -5.80 4.30
C ASN A 706 3.20 -5.29 3.61
N SER A 707 3.38 -4.53 2.52
CA SER A 707 2.28 -3.98 1.72
C SER A 707 1.46 -5.08 1.02
N LEU A 708 2.14 -6.10 0.47
CA LEU A 708 1.51 -7.21 -0.23
C LEU A 708 0.56 -8.01 0.68
N LEU A 709 0.91 -8.14 1.96
CA LEU A 709 0.09 -8.91 2.92
C LEU A 709 -1.05 -8.09 3.55
N ALA A 710 -0.88 -6.77 3.68
CA ALA A 710 -1.72 -5.94 4.54
C ALA A 710 -3.24 -6.00 4.23
N SER A 711 -3.65 -5.83 2.96
CA SER A 711 -5.09 -5.75 2.63
C SER A 711 -5.86 -7.06 2.78
N TRP A 712 -5.18 -8.21 2.93
CA TRP A 712 -5.86 -9.47 3.25
C TRP A 712 -6.59 -9.43 4.60
N ALA A 713 -6.19 -8.53 5.52
CA ALA A 713 -6.89 -8.33 6.80
C ALA A 713 -8.30 -7.73 6.65
N LEU A 714 -8.61 -7.14 5.49
CA LEU A 714 -9.95 -6.61 5.19
C LEU A 714 -10.96 -7.71 4.82
N MET A 715 -10.46 -8.90 4.50
CA MET A 715 -11.30 -10.01 4.05
C MET A 715 -11.97 -10.68 5.25
N ASN A 716 -13.30 -10.78 5.20
CA ASN A 716 -14.07 -11.48 6.20
C ASN A 716 -14.13 -12.96 5.85
N THR A 717 -13.27 -13.74 6.51
CA THR A 717 -13.15 -15.18 6.33
C THR A 717 -12.94 -15.87 7.66
N GLY A 718 -13.27 -17.15 7.70
CA GLY A 718 -13.01 -17.99 8.86
C GLY A 718 -13.39 -19.44 8.61
N THR A 719 -13.12 -20.25 9.62
CA THR A 719 -13.58 -21.64 9.67
C THR A 719 -14.95 -21.71 10.34
N GLN A 720 -15.56 -22.89 10.34
CA GLN A 720 -16.79 -23.13 11.10
C GLN A 720 -16.62 -22.81 12.60
N GLN A 721 -15.43 -23.06 13.18
CA GLN A 721 -15.15 -22.77 14.58
C GLN A 721 -15.10 -21.27 14.89
N THR A 722 -14.74 -20.44 13.91
CA THR A 722 -14.72 -18.98 14.05
C THR A 722 -15.98 -18.34 13.45
N ASP A 723 -17.04 -19.13 13.25
CA ASP A 723 -18.31 -18.69 12.63
C ASP A 723 -18.11 -17.98 11.29
N PHE A 724 -17.19 -18.49 10.48
CA PHE A 724 -16.92 -18.07 9.10
C PHE A 724 -16.51 -16.59 8.90
N GLY A 725 -16.17 -15.85 9.97
CA GLY A 725 -15.72 -14.46 9.84
C GLY A 725 -15.31 -13.84 11.17
N TYR A 726 -14.26 -13.02 11.15
CA TYR A 726 -13.84 -12.24 12.32
C TYR A 726 -14.65 -10.94 12.46
N TRP A 727 -14.86 -10.21 11.36
CA TRP A 727 -15.50 -8.90 11.35
C TRP A 727 -17.02 -8.97 11.30
N TYR A 728 -17.54 -9.83 10.42
CA TYR A 728 -18.96 -10.08 10.19
C TYR A 728 -19.15 -11.60 10.19
N LYS A 729 -19.64 -12.14 11.30
CA LYS A 729 -19.87 -13.59 11.42
C LYS A 729 -20.95 -14.08 10.46
N GLY A 730 -20.92 -15.38 10.18
CA GLY A 730 -21.92 -16.09 9.39
C GLY A 730 -21.40 -16.54 8.01
N LYS A 731 -21.89 -17.70 7.57
CA LYS A 731 -21.48 -18.34 6.30
C LYS A 731 -21.82 -17.48 5.07
N GLU A 732 -22.83 -16.64 5.19
CA GLU A 732 -23.27 -15.69 4.17
C GLU A 732 -22.25 -14.59 3.87
N ASN A 733 -21.32 -14.32 4.79
CA ASN A 733 -20.24 -13.34 4.65
C ASN A 733 -18.87 -13.99 4.46
N ASP A 734 -18.77 -15.32 4.35
CA ASP A 734 -17.49 -16.03 4.18
C ASP A 734 -16.92 -15.80 2.78
N GLY A 735 -15.92 -14.92 2.68
CA GLY A 735 -15.38 -14.46 1.40
C GLY A 735 -15.78 -13.04 1.02
N ALA A 736 -16.61 -12.38 1.85
CA ALA A 736 -16.84 -10.95 1.76
C ALA A 736 -15.58 -10.18 2.19
N VAL A 737 -15.53 -8.89 1.88
CA VAL A 737 -14.35 -8.06 2.13
C VAL A 737 -14.76 -6.60 2.29
N GLY A 738 -14.03 -5.83 3.08
CA GLY A 738 -14.22 -4.39 3.21
C GLY A 738 -13.31 -3.58 2.28
N TRP A 739 -13.78 -2.39 1.88
CA TRP A 739 -13.03 -1.49 1.00
C TRP A 739 -11.79 -0.86 1.68
N ALA A 740 -11.93 -0.48 2.94
CA ALA A 740 -10.88 0.11 3.75
C ALA A 740 -11.14 -0.15 5.25
N PHE A 741 -10.14 0.05 6.09
CA PHE A 741 -10.22 -0.08 7.54
C PHE A 741 -10.14 1.29 8.22
N SER A 742 -11.07 1.54 9.14
CA SER A 742 -11.01 2.70 10.02
C SER A 742 -10.52 2.26 11.41
N PRO A 743 -9.41 2.83 11.93
CA PRO A 743 -8.84 2.42 13.20
C PRO A 743 -9.57 3.00 14.42
N TYR A 744 -10.46 3.97 14.23
CA TYR A 744 -11.12 4.68 15.33
C TYR A 744 -12.43 4.02 15.74
N GLN A 745 -12.66 3.91 17.05
CA GLN A 745 -13.88 3.33 17.62
C GLN A 745 -15.15 4.04 17.16
N ASN A 746 -15.08 5.37 16.97
CA ASN A 746 -16.17 6.20 16.48
C ASN A 746 -15.81 6.79 15.12
N SER A 747 -15.84 5.95 14.07
CA SER A 747 -15.46 6.35 12.71
C SER A 747 -16.62 6.29 11.72
N ARG A 748 -16.37 6.84 10.53
CA ARG A 748 -17.28 6.84 9.40
C ARG A 748 -16.51 6.57 8.12
N THR A 749 -17.21 6.09 7.10
CA THR A 749 -16.68 6.04 5.73
C THR A 749 -16.42 7.44 5.19
N TYR A 750 -15.68 7.57 4.08
CA TYR A 750 -15.49 8.86 3.40
C TYR A 750 -16.82 9.54 2.98
N MET A 751 -17.88 8.75 2.72
CA MET A 751 -19.24 9.26 2.49
C MET A 751 -19.85 10.01 3.70
N SER A 752 -19.25 9.92 4.89
CA SER A 752 -19.61 10.59 6.15
C SER A 752 -20.96 10.24 6.79
N TYR A 753 -21.94 9.71 6.05
CA TYR A 753 -23.24 9.35 6.62
C TYR A 753 -23.32 7.89 7.08
N ILE A 754 -22.35 7.05 6.71
CA ILE A 754 -22.27 5.64 7.12
C ILE A 754 -21.32 5.51 8.30
N LYS A 755 -21.85 5.05 9.45
CA LYS A 755 -21.06 4.75 10.64
C LYS A 755 -20.46 3.35 10.54
N THR A 756 -19.17 3.23 10.86
CA THR A 756 -18.40 1.99 10.75
C THR A 756 -17.80 1.55 12.08
N GLY A 757 -17.30 2.50 12.88
CA GLY A 757 -16.51 2.17 14.07
C GLY A 757 -15.13 1.57 13.73
N ARG A 758 -14.49 0.89 14.67
CA ARG A 758 -13.17 0.26 14.43
C ARG A 758 -13.36 -1.08 13.70
N ALA A 759 -13.41 -1.05 12.39
CA ALA A 759 -13.64 -2.22 11.54
C ALA A 759 -13.32 -1.89 10.06
N PRO A 760 -13.22 -2.92 9.19
CA PRO A 760 -13.38 -2.73 7.76
C PRO A 760 -14.75 -2.12 7.45
N TRP A 761 -14.79 -1.27 6.42
CA TRP A 761 -16.05 -0.78 5.86
C TRP A 761 -16.91 -1.96 5.41
N ARG A 762 -18.22 -1.89 5.64
CA ARG A 762 -19.14 -3.01 5.39
C ARG A 762 -19.40 -3.34 3.90
N TYR A 763 -18.84 -2.55 2.99
CA TYR A 763 -18.92 -2.73 1.53
C TYR A 763 -17.53 -3.00 0.99
N ASP A 764 -17.44 -3.82 -0.04
CA ASP A 764 -16.18 -4.18 -0.69
C ASP A 764 -15.60 -3.05 -1.56
N GLY A 765 -16.46 -2.25 -2.19
CA GLY A 765 -16.01 -1.10 -2.98
C GLY A 765 -14.97 -1.51 -4.02
N GLU A 766 -13.82 -0.84 -4.03
CA GLU A 766 -12.76 -1.00 -5.05
C GLU A 766 -11.67 -2.02 -4.66
N ILE A 767 -11.84 -2.74 -3.54
CA ILE A 767 -10.81 -3.60 -2.94
C ILE A 767 -10.21 -4.65 -3.89
N ASP A 768 -11.00 -5.14 -4.82
CA ASP A 768 -10.59 -6.21 -5.73
C ASP A 768 -9.51 -5.77 -6.74
N HIS A 769 -9.33 -4.45 -6.99
CA HIS A 769 -8.15 -3.94 -7.70
C HIS A 769 -6.87 -4.20 -6.90
N GLY A 770 -6.91 -3.93 -5.59
CA GLY A 770 -5.85 -4.23 -4.64
C GLY A 770 -5.50 -5.70 -4.58
N LEU A 771 -6.52 -6.54 -4.37
CA LEU A 771 -6.34 -7.98 -4.26
C LEU A 771 -5.81 -8.61 -5.55
N THR A 772 -6.12 -8.01 -6.72
CA THR A 772 -5.49 -8.36 -8.00
C THR A 772 -3.99 -8.09 -7.97
N GLY A 773 -3.56 -6.92 -7.47
CA GLY A 773 -2.15 -6.64 -7.19
C GLY A 773 -1.53 -7.61 -6.17
N GLY A 774 -2.30 -8.02 -5.16
CA GLY A 774 -1.92 -9.06 -4.20
C GLY A 774 -1.59 -10.41 -4.84
N ILE A 775 -2.37 -10.84 -5.84
CA ILE A 775 -2.10 -12.04 -6.64
C ILE A 775 -0.86 -11.85 -7.53
N HIS A 776 -0.72 -10.66 -8.14
CA HIS A 776 0.40 -10.35 -9.03
C HIS A 776 1.76 -10.34 -8.35
N GLY A 777 1.87 -9.76 -7.15
CA GLY A 777 3.12 -9.71 -6.40
C GLY A 777 3.40 -10.98 -5.59
N ALA A 778 2.50 -11.96 -5.61
CA ALA A 778 2.65 -13.19 -4.85
C ALA A 778 3.82 -14.04 -5.39
N GLY A 779 4.76 -14.33 -4.50
CA GLY A 779 5.90 -15.18 -4.76
C GLY A 779 6.72 -15.39 -3.49
N VAL A 780 7.67 -16.31 -3.56
CA VAL A 780 8.66 -16.54 -2.50
C VAL A 780 9.92 -15.77 -2.81
N TYR A 781 10.42 -14.96 -1.87
CA TYR A 781 11.66 -14.19 -2.02
C TYR A 781 12.67 -14.68 -0.99
N LEU A 782 13.69 -15.41 -1.45
CA LEU A 782 14.77 -15.90 -0.60
C LEU A 782 15.87 -14.85 -0.50
N VAL A 783 16.10 -14.34 0.70
CA VAL A 783 17.08 -13.28 0.96
C VAL A 783 17.98 -13.65 2.14
N ASP A 784 19.19 -13.09 2.15
CA ASP A 784 20.04 -13.06 3.33
C ASP A 784 19.79 -11.73 4.04
N ASP A 785 18.95 -11.75 5.07
CA ASP A 785 18.55 -10.56 5.80
C ASP A 785 19.56 -10.25 6.91
N HIS A 786 20.03 -9.00 6.98
CA HIS A 786 21.03 -8.59 7.97
C HIS A 786 20.62 -8.90 9.44
N ASP A 787 19.32 -8.89 9.75
CA ASP A 787 18.82 -9.11 11.12
C ASP A 787 18.39 -10.56 11.37
N PHE A 788 17.94 -11.27 10.34
CA PHE A 788 17.33 -12.59 10.48
C PHE A 788 18.16 -13.73 9.87
N GLY A 789 19.23 -13.42 9.15
CA GLY A 789 19.95 -14.36 8.30
C GLY A 789 19.11 -14.81 7.11
N LEU A 790 19.32 -16.05 6.67
CA LEU A 790 18.58 -16.61 5.54
C LEU A 790 17.09 -16.76 5.87
N ILE A 791 16.24 -16.00 5.17
CA ILE A 791 14.78 -16.05 5.31
C ILE A 791 14.09 -16.09 3.95
N ALA A 792 12.85 -16.59 3.93
CA ALA A 792 11.99 -16.56 2.76
C ALA A 792 10.74 -15.70 3.08
N TYR A 793 10.54 -14.60 2.36
CA TYR A 793 9.24 -13.93 2.36
C TYR A 793 8.28 -14.75 1.50
N GLY A 794 7.03 -14.93 1.94
CA GLY A 794 6.05 -15.76 1.22
C GLY A 794 6.19 -17.26 1.39
N GLY A 795 7.06 -17.72 2.29
CA GLY A 795 7.26 -19.15 2.56
C GLY A 795 8.04 -19.37 3.84
N ASN A 796 8.29 -20.63 4.17
CA ASN A 796 9.24 -20.97 5.23
C ASN A 796 10.51 -21.57 4.61
N VAL A 797 11.67 -21.28 5.20
CA VAL A 797 12.98 -21.78 4.74
C VAL A 797 13.64 -22.64 5.82
N ALA A 798 14.33 -23.69 5.39
CA ALA A 798 15.22 -24.51 6.21
C ALA A 798 16.50 -24.83 5.44
N VAL A 799 17.60 -25.03 6.16
CA VAL A 799 18.89 -25.46 5.61
C VAL A 799 19.32 -26.75 6.30
N ASP A 800 19.64 -27.78 5.52
CA ASP A 800 20.13 -29.05 6.06
C ASP A 800 21.65 -29.01 6.37
N LYS A 801 22.17 -30.13 6.90
CA LYS A 801 23.60 -30.26 7.24
C LYS A 801 24.53 -30.24 6.01
N GLU A 802 24.01 -30.52 4.82
CA GLU A 802 24.75 -30.49 3.56
C GLU A 802 24.72 -29.11 2.88
N GLY A 803 23.98 -28.15 3.46
CA GLY A 803 23.78 -26.81 2.91
C GLY A 803 22.69 -26.75 1.85
N THR A 804 21.79 -27.74 1.77
CA THR A 804 20.62 -27.69 0.88
C THR A 804 19.59 -26.75 1.46
N ILE A 805 19.21 -25.72 0.70
CA ILE A 805 18.15 -24.79 1.06
C ILE A 805 16.83 -25.41 0.62
N SER A 806 15.86 -25.50 1.53
CA SER A 806 14.49 -25.99 1.26
C SER A 806 13.49 -24.90 1.59
N MET A 807 12.61 -24.56 0.65
CA MET A 807 11.56 -23.55 0.85
C MET A 807 10.19 -24.13 0.59
N VAL A 808 9.24 -23.90 1.48
CA VAL A 808 7.83 -24.28 1.27
C VAL A 808 7.02 -23.00 0.95
N PRO A 809 6.48 -22.86 -0.27
CA PRO A 809 5.71 -21.68 -0.67
C PRO A 809 4.35 -21.57 0.05
N TYR A 810 4.10 -20.43 0.67
CA TYR A 810 2.84 -20.05 1.34
C TYR A 810 2.28 -18.70 0.84
N ASP A 811 2.76 -18.22 -0.30
CA ASP A 811 2.35 -16.95 -0.95
C ASP A 811 0.92 -17.00 -1.52
N GLY A 812 0.30 -18.19 -1.52
CA GLY A 812 -1.07 -18.41 -1.99
C GLY A 812 -1.20 -18.69 -3.49
N VAL A 813 -0.27 -18.21 -4.33
CA VAL A 813 -0.27 -18.42 -5.79
C VAL A 813 0.64 -19.58 -6.19
N ARG A 814 1.78 -19.73 -5.52
CA ARG A 814 2.77 -20.82 -5.70
C ARG A 814 3.28 -20.94 -7.15
N ARG A 815 3.52 -19.82 -7.83
CA ARG A 815 4.04 -19.83 -9.22
C ARG A 815 5.45 -19.29 -9.36
N GLN A 816 5.91 -18.48 -8.42
CA GLN A 816 7.18 -17.77 -8.54
C GLN A 816 8.03 -17.93 -7.30
N ILE A 817 9.32 -18.22 -7.50
CA ILE A 817 10.36 -18.12 -6.47
C ILE A 817 11.47 -17.25 -7.03
N ARG A 818 11.84 -16.22 -6.28
CA ARG A 818 12.96 -15.32 -6.56
C ARG A 818 14.06 -15.57 -5.54
N PHE A 819 15.19 -16.07 -6.02
CA PHE A 819 16.41 -16.23 -5.25
C PHE A 819 17.20 -14.93 -5.36
N LEU A 820 17.54 -14.31 -4.22
CA LEU A 820 18.48 -13.18 -4.15
C LEU A 820 19.84 -13.65 -3.62
N THR A 821 19.87 -14.82 -2.98
CA THR A 821 21.04 -15.47 -2.40
C THR A 821 20.94 -17.00 -2.57
N PRO A 822 22.05 -17.76 -2.66
CA PRO A 822 23.43 -17.29 -2.86
C PRO A 822 23.68 -16.75 -4.28
N VAL A 823 22.74 -16.95 -5.20
CA VAL A 823 22.79 -16.45 -6.58
C VAL A 823 21.43 -15.86 -6.94
N GLN A 824 21.45 -14.71 -7.63
CA GLN A 824 20.24 -13.99 -8.02
C GLN A 824 19.61 -14.59 -9.28
N PHE A 825 18.48 -15.28 -9.15
CA PHE A 825 17.68 -15.76 -10.29
C PHE A 825 16.23 -16.03 -9.85
N SER A 826 15.32 -16.19 -10.81
CA SER A 826 13.92 -16.53 -10.57
C SER A 826 13.50 -17.76 -11.34
N VAL A 827 12.46 -18.41 -10.83
CA VAL A 827 11.77 -19.53 -11.45
C VAL A 827 10.29 -19.20 -11.45
N GLU A 828 9.67 -19.21 -12.62
CA GLU A 828 8.24 -18.92 -12.78
C GLU A 828 7.55 -19.98 -13.65
N LEU A 829 6.41 -20.49 -13.17
CA LEU A 829 5.52 -21.40 -13.91
C LEU A 829 4.37 -20.60 -14.53
N GLU A 830 4.20 -20.68 -15.85
CA GLU A 830 3.18 -19.87 -16.56
C GLU A 830 1.74 -20.39 -16.33
N GLN A 831 1.55 -21.72 -16.33
CA GLN A 831 0.24 -22.39 -16.29
C GLN A 831 -0.02 -23.20 -15.00
N ASP A 832 0.99 -23.87 -14.46
CA ASP A 832 0.87 -24.68 -13.24
C ASP A 832 1.39 -23.94 -11.99
N GLY A 833 1.59 -24.64 -10.87
CA GLY A 833 2.28 -24.08 -9.71
C GLY A 833 3.09 -25.14 -8.95
N PHE A 834 4.00 -24.70 -8.08
CA PHE A 834 4.76 -25.57 -7.17
C PHE A 834 3.81 -26.26 -6.21
N ARG A 835 3.94 -27.57 -6.02
CA ARG A 835 3.06 -28.39 -5.18
C ARG A 835 2.93 -27.83 -3.76
N LYS A 836 1.68 -27.73 -3.31
CA LYS A 836 1.34 -27.30 -1.95
C LYS A 836 2.03 -28.21 -0.91
N ASP A 837 2.54 -27.60 0.16
CA ASP A 837 3.20 -28.25 1.29
C ASP A 837 4.42 -29.10 0.91
N TYR A 838 5.00 -28.86 -0.27
CA TYR A 838 6.19 -29.57 -0.75
C TYR A 838 7.34 -28.59 -0.99
N PRO A 839 8.58 -28.91 -0.56
CA PRO A 839 9.68 -27.98 -0.67
C PRO A 839 10.19 -27.84 -2.11
N VAL A 840 10.59 -26.62 -2.46
CA VAL A 840 11.56 -26.34 -3.53
C VAL A 840 12.94 -26.33 -2.91
N THR A 841 13.85 -27.13 -3.45
CA THR A 841 15.19 -27.32 -2.90
C THR A 841 16.27 -26.81 -3.84
N LEU A 842 17.24 -26.06 -3.31
CA LEU A 842 18.44 -25.61 -4.00
C LEU A 842 19.68 -26.20 -3.31
N LYS A 843 20.40 -27.09 -4.00
CA LYS A 843 21.63 -27.71 -3.50
C LYS A 843 22.86 -27.00 -4.06
N LYS A 844 23.58 -26.29 -3.19
CA LYS A 844 24.78 -25.44 -3.45
C LYS A 844 24.55 -24.27 -4.41
N THR A 845 24.02 -24.54 -5.61
CA THR A 845 23.60 -23.67 -6.74
C THR A 845 23.50 -24.46 -8.05
N ASN A 846 23.83 -25.76 -8.02
CA ASN A 846 23.94 -26.59 -9.22
C ASN A 846 22.72 -27.48 -9.45
N GLU A 847 21.84 -27.64 -8.46
CA GLU A 847 20.68 -28.50 -8.56
C GLU A 847 19.48 -27.83 -7.90
N LEU A 848 18.47 -27.52 -8.71
CA LEU A 848 17.16 -27.04 -8.29
C LEU A 848 16.18 -28.19 -8.46
N ALA A 849 15.46 -28.56 -7.40
CA ALA A 849 14.43 -29.60 -7.47
C ALA A 849 13.11 -29.13 -6.84
N PHE A 850 12.01 -29.49 -7.47
CA PHE A 850 10.66 -29.16 -7.02
C PHE A 850 9.65 -30.14 -7.60
N VAL A 851 8.38 -30.00 -7.20
CA VAL A 851 7.27 -30.75 -7.76
C VAL A 851 6.25 -29.77 -8.30
N ILE A 852 5.86 -29.94 -9.56
CA ILE A 852 4.77 -29.18 -10.19
C ILE A 852 3.45 -29.85 -9.82
N GLU A 853 2.45 -29.06 -9.43
CA GLU A 853 1.05 -29.45 -9.32
C GLU A 853 0.34 -29.12 -10.64
N ASN A 854 -0.20 -30.14 -11.30
CA ASN A 854 -1.00 -30.00 -12.50
C ASN A 854 -2.36 -29.36 -12.14
N ARG A 855 -2.53 -28.09 -12.52
CA ARG A 855 -3.75 -27.31 -12.28
C ARG A 855 -4.75 -27.40 -13.43
N SER A 856 -4.33 -27.87 -14.60
CA SER A 856 -5.24 -28.12 -15.73
C SER A 856 -6.05 -29.40 -15.58
N GLY A 857 -5.56 -30.34 -14.77
CA GLY A 857 -6.14 -31.69 -14.62
C GLY A 857 -5.95 -32.59 -15.84
N LYS A 858 -5.15 -32.15 -16.83
CA LYS A 858 -4.90 -32.88 -18.09
C LYS A 858 -3.42 -32.93 -18.42
N PRO A 859 -2.96 -33.93 -19.18
CA PRO A 859 -1.60 -33.94 -19.73
C PRO A 859 -1.36 -32.73 -20.64
N HIS A 860 -0.27 -32.01 -20.41
CA HIS A 860 0.13 -30.84 -21.21
C HIS A 860 1.62 -30.54 -21.05
N HIS A 861 2.11 -29.50 -21.72
CA HIS A 861 3.46 -28.96 -21.49
C HIS A 861 3.31 -27.59 -20.83
N THR A 862 3.77 -27.47 -19.58
CA THR A 862 3.82 -26.16 -18.92
C THR A 862 5.08 -25.43 -19.34
N ARG A 863 4.96 -24.12 -19.57
CA ARG A 863 6.12 -23.26 -19.76
C ARG A 863 6.67 -22.84 -18.41
N MET A 864 7.98 -22.88 -18.31
CA MET A 864 8.74 -22.39 -17.17
C MET A 864 9.76 -21.37 -17.65
N THR A 865 9.86 -20.26 -16.93
CA THR A 865 10.87 -19.23 -17.17
C THR A 865 11.92 -19.27 -16.08
N LEU A 866 13.18 -19.23 -16.50
CA LEU A 866 14.35 -18.97 -15.66
C LEU A 866 14.95 -17.64 -16.09
N GLU A 867 15.05 -16.69 -15.15
CA GLU A 867 15.60 -15.36 -15.42
C GLU A 867 16.62 -14.97 -14.36
N GLY A 868 17.72 -14.35 -14.75
CA GLY A 868 18.73 -13.83 -13.84
C GLY A 868 20.05 -14.59 -13.91
N LYS A 869 20.96 -14.34 -12.98
CA LYS A 869 22.41 -14.63 -13.06
C LYS A 869 22.77 -16.06 -12.66
N LEU A 870 22.07 -17.06 -13.19
CA LEU A 870 22.43 -18.47 -13.00
C LEU A 870 23.91 -18.72 -13.38
N PRO A 871 24.64 -19.62 -12.69
CA PRO A 871 26.03 -19.90 -13.01
C PRO A 871 26.22 -20.34 -14.47
N GLU A 872 27.24 -19.84 -15.15
CA GLU A 872 27.55 -20.24 -16.53
C GLU A 872 27.80 -21.76 -16.63
N GLY A 873 27.21 -22.41 -17.65
CA GLY A 873 27.44 -23.81 -17.95
C GLY A 873 26.24 -24.51 -18.57
N LYS A 874 26.39 -25.82 -18.78
CA LYS A 874 25.36 -26.69 -19.35
C LYS A 874 24.47 -27.25 -18.25
N TYR A 875 23.18 -27.21 -18.47
CA TYR A 875 22.15 -27.69 -17.57
C TYR A 875 21.32 -28.76 -18.28
N THR A 876 20.81 -29.69 -17.48
CA THR A 876 19.83 -30.68 -17.91
C THR A 876 18.58 -30.56 -17.08
N VAL A 877 17.44 -30.73 -17.72
CA VAL A 877 16.12 -30.75 -17.09
C VAL A 877 15.60 -32.17 -17.09
N ILE A 878 15.33 -32.69 -15.91
CA ILE A 878 14.75 -34.01 -15.69
C ILE A 878 13.32 -33.80 -15.19
N ALA A 879 12.33 -34.34 -15.89
CA ALA A 879 10.94 -34.36 -15.45
C ALA A 879 10.49 -35.81 -15.23
N GLY A 880 10.00 -36.10 -14.01
CA GLY A 880 9.72 -37.46 -13.56
C GLY A 880 11.00 -38.30 -13.51
N GLN A 881 11.21 -39.15 -14.51
CA GLN A 881 12.37 -40.03 -14.64
C GLN A 881 13.09 -39.90 -15.98
N LYS A 882 12.78 -38.86 -16.77
CA LYS A 882 13.30 -38.68 -18.12
C LYS A 882 13.99 -37.32 -18.24
N GLU A 883 15.14 -37.30 -18.90
CA GLU A 883 15.74 -36.07 -19.43
C GLU A 883 14.80 -35.51 -20.51
N VAL A 884 14.46 -34.23 -20.38
CA VAL A 884 13.51 -33.53 -21.26
C VAL A 884 14.24 -32.58 -22.19
N GLU A 885 15.14 -31.78 -21.64
CA GLU A 885 15.80 -30.70 -22.37
C GLU A 885 17.18 -30.42 -21.76
N ASP A 886 18.16 -30.15 -22.61
CA ASP A 886 19.45 -29.59 -22.21
C ASP A 886 19.50 -28.13 -22.68
N PHE A 887 20.01 -27.24 -21.82
CA PHE A 887 20.20 -25.84 -22.17
C PHE A 887 21.54 -25.33 -21.64
N GLU A 888 22.02 -24.23 -22.19
CA GLU A 888 23.28 -23.61 -21.80
C GLU A 888 23.04 -22.18 -21.35
N ILE A 889 23.51 -21.86 -20.14
CA ILE A 889 23.55 -20.49 -19.66
C ILE A 889 24.90 -19.91 -20.07
N MET A 890 24.86 -18.98 -21.03
CA MET A 890 26.04 -18.21 -21.46
C MET A 890 26.24 -16.99 -20.56
N ASN A 891 27.47 -16.48 -20.52
CA ASN A 891 27.83 -15.25 -19.80
C ASN A 891 27.15 -14.01 -20.40
N GLN A 892 25.89 -13.79 -20.04
CA GLN A 892 25.11 -12.59 -20.31
C GLN A 892 24.81 -11.89 -18.98
N ALA A 893 24.61 -10.57 -19.00
CA ALA A 893 24.33 -9.81 -17.78
C ALA A 893 23.06 -10.30 -17.05
N HIS A 894 22.06 -10.77 -17.81
CA HIS A 894 20.79 -11.31 -17.33
C HIS A 894 20.31 -12.41 -18.28
N PRO A 895 20.78 -13.67 -18.13
CA PRO A 895 20.33 -14.75 -18.99
C PRO A 895 18.84 -15.04 -18.74
N PHE A 896 18.15 -15.34 -19.83
CA PHE A 896 16.73 -15.68 -19.86
C PHE A 896 16.58 -17.00 -20.61
N CYS A 897 15.91 -17.97 -19.99
CA CYS A 897 15.64 -19.26 -20.60
C CYS A 897 14.16 -19.62 -20.40
N ARG A 898 13.52 -20.06 -21.49
CA ARG A 898 12.15 -20.60 -21.46
C ARG A 898 12.22 -22.08 -21.78
N LEU A 899 11.66 -22.88 -20.89
CA LEU A 899 11.67 -24.35 -20.94
C LEU A 899 10.24 -24.87 -21.07
N GLU A 900 10.06 -25.96 -21.82
CA GLU A 900 8.76 -26.66 -21.91
C GLU A 900 8.82 -27.97 -21.14
N ILE A 901 8.06 -28.06 -20.06
CA ILE A 901 8.09 -29.20 -19.14
C ILE A 901 6.84 -30.07 -19.34
N PRO A 902 6.97 -31.36 -19.68
CA PRO A 902 5.83 -32.26 -19.77
C PRO A 902 5.24 -32.52 -18.38
N VAL A 903 3.95 -32.27 -18.22
CA VAL A 903 3.19 -32.50 -16.98
C VAL A 903 2.08 -33.50 -17.29
N MET A 904 2.33 -34.77 -16.92
CA MET A 904 1.44 -35.89 -17.29
C MET A 904 0.50 -36.29 -16.16
N ASP A 905 1.00 -36.28 -14.93
CA ASP A 905 0.28 -36.69 -13.74
C ASP A 905 -0.13 -35.48 -12.89
N LYS A 906 -0.90 -35.73 -11.83
CA LYS A 906 -1.27 -34.69 -10.84
C LYS A 906 -0.04 -33.97 -10.27
N TYR A 907 1.05 -34.71 -10.09
CA TYR A 907 2.32 -34.18 -9.58
C TYR A 907 3.47 -34.63 -10.47
N THR A 908 4.29 -33.69 -10.92
CA THR A 908 5.48 -33.98 -11.74
C THR A 908 6.73 -33.48 -11.02
N GLN A 909 7.65 -34.37 -10.68
CA GLN A 909 8.94 -33.98 -10.13
C GLN A 909 9.81 -33.35 -11.22
N VAL A 910 10.47 -32.23 -10.91
CA VAL A 910 11.41 -31.56 -11.82
C VAL A 910 12.73 -31.37 -11.11
N ILE A 911 13.82 -31.69 -11.80
CA ILE A 911 15.19 -31.46 -11.36
C ILE A 911 15.92 -30.74 -12.49
N ILE A 912 16.46 -29.56 -12.19
CA ILE A 912 17.33 -28.81 -13.08
C ILE A 912 18.74 -28.93 -12.51
N LYS A 913 19.65 -29.55 -13.27
CA LYS A 913 20.98 -29.90 -12.79
C LYS A 913 22.06 -29.43 -13.75
N LYS A 914 23.07 -28.75 -13.22
CA LYS A 914 24.30 -28.41 -13.93
C LYS A 914 25.11 -29.68 -14.22
N LYS A 915 25.50 -29.89 -15.48
CA LYS A 915 26.30 -31.04 -15.94
C LYS A 915 27.76 -30.95 -15.51
#